data_AF-A0A5N6THL9-F1
#
_entry.id   AF-A0A5N6THL9-F1
#
_cell.length_a   1.000
_cell.length_b   1.000
_cell.length_c   1.000
_cell.angle_alpha   90.00
_cell.angle_beta   90.00
_cell.angle_gamma   90.00
#
_symmetry.space_group_name_H-M   'P 1'
#
loop_
_entity.id
_entity.type
_entity.pdbx_description
1 polymer ?
#
loop_
_entity_poly.entity_id
_entity_poly.type
_entity_poly.pdbx_seq_one_letter_code
_entity_poly.pdbx_strand_id
1 'polypeptide(L)'
;MSDQQRSILIAQHPIKNGLNGFRATFTLICHGADLSSPDEVVDQLKREDVQDLASSLLTALQILPAARLLPSNSGGIIRSDLLRLISAVASNDFDLERIKPLLKASIVDASTDEQIWNLVDVAAAESTPPPRTVASSLQQTPWLHKTSSFANSSEYRQDVDRVLKTELGPLYVGLPHFHSTFFGHVSGLQSASAAVFKRCTEGKDALFAGGWKGWPEDANQDDVLTWFADLSEKLGKLSNDHNPNATHMRRPLAQPNKPIQGSTAERKLDIGFVSDTNAGKDTRCQWSQILVPGELKANPSADTASKAWLDLGRIWVFDRLGGVASDRFDINEDGPQFVSTILGFLCMNQAECGFDPTIIAKDGRRFIEIEQNGQVQRLVLEKLMKRAPCIAGRATTCWKAHREEDPGVPFVVKDSWQYTERDEEGDLLQEATERGVVNVARYYHHATVCVHGKIDDAQDNVRGGLDIRTASNYRPKRLALSTGTGVADALRNGRNNARSSVKRSSSQAGASLPPSKRSCSASPTKASNNPLPNRVHRRVIMRDYGEPIYKASTRQALLAALEDCIAGHQSLQQAGILHRDISVNNLMINEDKENPSWRSFLIDLDLAIREKRDGKGRVVARFDKWNFVDTDELAGMKKGEISDEADFVRSANEYFTEYYQPLIPCINTLRKVVFPNGRRWAKEDLGLYDRMKAVLRGAQEG
;
A
#
# COMPACT_ATOMS: atom_id res chain seq x y z
N MET A 1 18.81 32.37 22.73
CA MET A 1 19.41 33.71 22.81
C MET A 1 18.61 34.52 23.81
N SER A 2 19.22 35.48 24.51
CA SER A 2 18.43 36.46 25.28
C SER A 2 17.71 37.39 24.30
N ASP A 3 16.51 37.86 24.63
CA ASP A 3 15.75 38.83 23.80
C ASP A 3 16.61 40.04 23.43
N GLN A 4 17.50 40.45 24.34
CA GLN A 4 18.50 41.49 24.12
C GLN A 4 19.44 41.24 22.92
N GLN A 5 19.90 39.99 22.71
CA GLN A 5 20.76 39.65 21.56
C GLN A 5 19.99 39.69 20.24
N ARG A 6 18.70 39.32 20.28
CA ARG A 6 17.84 39.33 19.10
C ARG A 6 17.54 40.76 18.66
N SER A 7 17.21 41.67 19.58
CA SER A 7 16.99 43.08 19.26
C SER A 7 18.26 43.76 18.73
N ILE A 8 19.46 43.39 19.23
CA ILE A 8 20.75 43.86 18.69
C ILE A 8 20.94 43.42 17.23
N LEU A 9 20.67 42.15 16.90
CA LEU A 9 20.80 41.64 15.53
C LEU A 9 19.81 42.30 14.56
N ILE A 10 18.58 42.56 15.01
CA ILE A 10 17.57 43.28 14.22
C ILE A 10 18.04 44.72 13.95
N ALA A 11 18.57 45.40 14.96
CA ALA A 11 19.12 46.75 14.81
C ALA A 11 20.33 46.81 13.86
N GLN A 12 21.16 45.77 13.82
CA GLN A 12 22.31 45.65 12.90
C GLN A 12 21.90 45.33 11.45
N HIS A 13 20.74 44.68 11.26
CA HIS A 13 20.24 44.25 9.95
C HIS A 13 18.77 44.69 9.73
N PRO A 14 18.50 46.00 9.65
CA PRO A 14 17.14 46.51 9.51
C PRO A 14 16.53 46.18 8.14
N ILE A 15 15.20 46.07 8.09
CA ILE A 15 14.41 45.75 6.91
C ILE A 15 14.53 46.86 5.86
N LYS A 16 14.51 48.14 6.27
CA LYS A 16 14.60 49.33 5.40
C LYS A 16 13.65 49.21 4.19
N ASN A 17 14.19 49.39 2.98
CA ASN A 17 13.45 49.34 1.71
C ASN A 17 13.13 47.91 1.24
N GLY A 18 13.43 46.87 2.04
CA GLY A 18 13.26 45.48 1.68
C GLY A 18 11.82 45.07 1.34
N LEU A 19 10.84 45.83 1.85
CA LEU A 19 9.41 45.59 1.60
C LEU A 19 8.82 46.44 0.47
N ASN A 20 9.60 47.28 -0.20
CA ASN A 20 9.09 48.18 -1.24
C ASN A 20 8.41 47.44 -2.39
N GLY A 21 8.95 46.27 -2.77
CA GLY A 21 8.33 45.41 -3.80
C GLY A 21 6.96 44.88 -3.36
N PHE A 22 6.83 44.43 -2.11
CA PHE A 22 5.55 44.02 -1.54
C PHE A 22 4.55 45.18 -1.45
N ARG A 23 4.99 46.35 -0.99
CA ARG A 23 4.13 47.54 -0.86
C ARG A 23 3.62 48.02 -2.23
N ALA A 24 4.44 47.95 -3.27
CA ALA A 24 4.02 48.23 -4.63
C ALA A 24 2.96 47.23 -5.14
N THR A 25 3.15 45.93 -4.87
CA THR A 25 2.14 44.89 -5.17
C THR A 25 0.83 45.14 -4.42
N PHE A 26 0.90 45.54 -3.15
CA PHE A 26 -0.27 45.93 -2.36
C PHE A 26 -1.02 47.12 -2.97
N THR A 27 -0.32 48.18 -3.35
CA THR A 27 -0.94 49.34 -4.02
C THR A 27 -1.60 48.94 -5.35
N LEU A 28 -0.99 48.04 -6.13
CA LEU A 28 -1.53 47.55 -7.40
C LEU A 28 -2.82 46.75 -7.21
N ILE A 29 -2.87 45.87 -6.21
CA ILE A 29 -4.06 45.04 -5.89
C ILE A 29 -5.20 45.90 -5.34
N CYS A 30 -4.87 46.99 -4.63
CA CYS A 30 -5.87 47.87 -4.01
C CYS A 30 -6.36 49.01 -4.94
N HIS A 31 -5.87 49.11 -6.19
CA HIS A 31 -6.30 50.14 -7.13
C HIS A 31 -7.78 49.93 -7.53
N GLY A 32 -8.69 50.65 -6.86
CA GLY A 32 -10.12 50.67 -7.15
C GLY A 32 -11.06 50.55 -5.94
N ALA A 33 -10.54 50.33 -4.73
CA ALA A 33 -11.33 50.36 -3.50
C ALA A 33 -11.33 51.78 -2.90
N ASP A 34 -12.49 52.39 -2.65
CA ASP A 34 -12.59 53.64 -1.88
C ASP A 34 -12.09 53.37 -0.45
N LEU A 35 -10.97 54.00 -0.09
CA LEU A 35 -10.11 53.61 1.04
C LEU A 35 -10.63 54.15 2.38
N SER A 36 -11.20 53.26 3.19
CA SER A 36 -11.31 53.43 4.65
C SER A 36 -10.20 52.60 5.32
N SER A 37 -9.00 53.16 5.47
CA SER A 37 -7.81 52.54 6.10
C SER A 37 -7.22 51.26 5.44
N PRO A 38 -5.87 51.12 5.36
CA PRO A 38 -5.23 49.92 4.81
C PRO A 38 -5.54 48.61 5.54
N ASP A 39 -5.92 48.70 6.82
CA ASP A 39 -6.23 47.54 7.68
C ASP A 39 -7.57 46.89 7.32
N GLU A 40 -8.58 47.68 6.96
CA GLU A 40 -9.89 47.16 6.54
C GLU A 40 -9.83 46.53 5.14
N VAL A 41 -8.91 47.01 4.28
CA VAL A 41 -8.74 46.47 2.92
C VAL A 41 -8.26 45.03 2.96
N VAL A 42 -7.26 44.71 3.79
CA VAL A 42 -6.72 43.33 3.93
C VAL A 42 -7.79 42.32 4.36
N ASP A 43 -8.78 42.75 5.14
CA ASP A 43 -9.86 41.88 5.60
C ASP A 43 -10.92 41.60 4.52
N GLN A 44 -11.02 42.47 3.52
CA GLN A 44 -12.00 42.39 2.42
C GLN A 44 -11.44 41.75 1.13
N LEU A 45 -10.14 41.47 1.08
CA LEU A 45 -9.49 40.85 -0.07
C LEU A 45 -9.96 39.40 -0.28
N LYS A 46 -10.03 38.99 -1.55
CA LYS A 46 -10.32 37.60 -1.90
C LYS A 46 -9.15 36.72 -1.51
N ARG A 47 -9.44 35.42 -1.33
CA ARG A 47 -8.45 34.40 -0.96
C ARG A 47 -7.18 34.46 -1.83
N GLU A 48 -7.37 34.57 -3.15
CA GLU A 48 -6.30 34.61 -4.15
C GLU A 48 -5.41 35.85 -3.95
N ASP A 49 -6.00 37.01 -3.74
CA ASP A 49 -5.28 38.27 -3.49
C ASP A 49 -4.47 38.22 -2.17
N VAL A 50 -5.04 37.63 -1.11
CA VAL A 50 -4.34 37.44 0.17
C VAL A 50 -3.17 36.46 0.02
N GLN A 51 -3.33 35.39 -0.78
CA GLN A 51 -2.27 34.42 -1.07
C GLN A 51 -1.13 35.05 -1.86
N ASP A 52 -1.43 35.87 -2.86
CA ASP A 52 -0.44 36.55 -3.68
C ASP A 52 0.34 37.59 -2.87
N LEU A 53 -0.35 38.38 -2.04
CA LEU A 53 0.27 39.34 -1.13
C LEU A 53 1.16 38.68 -0.09
N ALA A 54 0.68 37.60 0.53
CA ALA A 54 1.45 36.82 1.49
C ALA A 54 2.69 36.19 0.85
N SER A 55 2.56 35.65 -0.36
CA SER A 55 3.69 35.10 -1.11
C SER A 55 4.74 36.17 -1.44
N SER A 56 4.29 37.36 -1.85
CA SER A 56 5.16 38.51 -2.12
C SER A 56 5.90 38.99 -0.87
N LEU A 57 5.19 39.14 0.26
CA LEU A 57 5.76 39.60 1.53
C LEU A 57 6.79 38.61 2.08
N LEU A 58 6.43 37.33 2.14
CA LEU A 58 7.28 36.31 2.72
C LEU A 58 8.56 36.11 1.89
N THR A 59 8.46 36.21 0.56
CA THR A 59 9.62 36.18 -0.33
C THR A 59 10.53 37.39 -0.10
N ALA A 60 9.97 38.59 0.09
CA ALA A 60 10.73 39.80 0.39
C ALA A 60 11.47 39.69 1.73
N LEU A 61 10.83 39.16 2.77
CA LEU A 61 11.46 38.93 4.07
C LEU A 61 12.55 37.84 4.01
N GLN A 62 12.34 36.79 3.20
CA GLN A 62 13.27 35.65 3.09
C GLN A 62 14.64 36.04 2.54
N ILE A 63 14.69 37.02 1.64
CA ILE A 63 15.94 37.46 0.99
C ILE A 63 16.75 38.43 1.86
N LEU A 64 16.19 38.92 2.97
CA LEU A 64 16.89 39.83 3.87
C LEU A 64 18.03 39.11 4.61
N PRO A 65 19.18 39.79 4.85
CA PRO A 65 20.28 39.23 5.63
C PRO A 65 19.86 38.76 7.02
N ALA A 66 18.96 39.51 7.67
CA ALA A 66 18.43 39.18 9.00
C ALA A 66 17.77 37.79 9.04
N ALA A 67 17.07 37.36 7.98
CA ALA A 67 16.42 36.04 7.96
C ALA A 67 17.42 34.87 8.11
N ARG A 68 18.68 35.05 7.68
CA ARG A 68 19.74 34.03 7.77
C ARG A 68 20.43 34.00 9.14
N LEU A 69 20.27 35.06 9.93
CA LEU A 69 21.01 35.30 11.16
C LEU A 69 20.12 35.22 12.40
N LEU A 70 18.83 35.54 12.26
CA LEU A 70 17.89 35.53 13.37
C LEU A 70 17.49 34.08 13.73
N PRO A 71 17.63 33.68 15.00
CA PRO A 71 17.14 32.41 15.48
C PRO A 71 15.60 32.41 15.53
N SER A 72 15.00 31.26 15.24
CA SER A 72 13.57 31.03 15.29
C SER A 72 13.09 30.58 16.67
N ASN A 73 11.86 30.97 17.03
CA ASN A 73 11.20 30.48 18.24
C ASN A 73 10.76 29.00 18.16
N SER A 74 10.66 28.41 16.96
CA SER A 74 10.38 26.99 16.73
C SER A 74 11.64 26.12 16.58
N GLY A 75 12.83 26.70 16.75
CA GLY A 75 14.12 26.02 16.58
C GLY A 75 14.68 26.16 15.16
N GLY A 76 15.97 26.49 15.04
CA GLY A 76 16.62 26.80 13.76
C GLY A 76 16.70 28.31 13.49
N ILE A 77 16.72 28.72 12.22
CA ILE A 77 16.78 30.12 11.77
C ILE A 77 15.48 30.54 11.09
N ILE A 78 15.13 31.83 11.20
CA ILE A 78 13.87 32.39 10.67
C ILE A 78 13.68 32.12 9.17
N ARG A 79 14.77 32.06 8.37
CA ARG A 79 14.69 31.72 6.95
C ARG A 79 14.03 30.37 6.67
N SER A 80 14.25 29.38 7.53
CA SER A 80 13.64 28.05 7.39
C SER A 80 12.13 28.11 7.63
N ASP A 81 11.69 28.92 8.59
CA ASP A 81 10.27 29.12 8.85
C ASP A 81 9.58 29.89 7.75
N LEU A 82 10.22 30.93 7.20
CA LEU A 82 9.70 31.65 6.05
C LEU A 82 9.50 30.74 4.84
N LEU A 83 10.44 29.83 4.55
CA LEU A 83 10.31 28.83 3.48
C LEU A 83 9.10 27.91 3.69
N ARG A 84 8.94 27.42 4.92
CA ARG A 84 7.82 26.56 5.30
C ARG A 84 6.49 27.32 5.20
N LEU A 85 6.47 28.58 5.60
CA LEU A 85 5.30 29.45 5.52
C LEU A 85 4.91 29.76 4.07
N ILE A 86 5.88 30.05 3.19
CA ILE A 86 5.66 30.26 1.75
C ILE A 86 4.99 29.03 1.13
N SER A 87 5.51 27.83 1.43
CA SER A 87 4.92 26.59 0.94
C SER A 87 3.52 26.34 1.50
N ALA A 88 3.25 26.76 2.74
CA ALA A 88 1.96 26.59 3.38
C ALA A 88 0.92 27.54 2.79
N VAL A 89 1.24 28.82 2.62
CA VAL A 89 0.35 29.85 2.03
C VAL A 89 -0.08 29.49 0.60
N ALA A 90 0.81 28.86 -0.18
CA ALA A 90 0.50 28.37 -1.52
C ALA A 90 -0.48 27.16 -1.55
N SER A 91 -0.78 26.56 -0.39
CA SER A 91 -1.77 25.49 -0.27
C SER A 91 -3.19 26.02 -0.08
N ASN A 92 -4.17 25.29 -0.62
CA ASN A 92 -5.59 25.59 -0.40
C ASN A 92 -6.05 25.32 1.05
N ASP A 93 -5.28 24.55 1.82
CA ASP A 93 -5.64 24.14 3.19
C ASP A 93 -5.07 25.07 4.27
N PHE A 94 -4.30 26.11 3.90
CA PHE A 94 -3.76 27.06 4.88
C PHE A 94 -4.82 28.09 5.30
N ASP A 95 -4.89 28.33 6.60
CA ASP A 95 -5.73 29.36 7.19
C ASP A 95 -5.08 30.74 7.02
N LEU A 96 -5.56 31.49 6.03
CA LEU A 96 -5.02 32.81 5.69
C LEU A 96 -5.31 33.87 6.75
N GLU A 97 -6.25 33.66 7.68
CA GLU A 97 -6.45 34.59 8.80
C GLU A 97 -5.18 34.73 9.65
N ARG A 98 -4.32 33.69 9.67
CA ARG A 98 -3.04 33.70 10.39
C ARG A 98 -2.00 34.63 9.79
N ILE A 99 -2.05 34.91 8.49
CA ILE A 99 -1.04 35.75 7.82
C ILE A 99 -1.46 37.21 7.75
N LYS A 100 -2.76 37.51 7.93
CA LYS A 100 -3.28 38.88 7.89
C LYS A 100 -2.62 39.85 8.89
N PRO A 101 -2.33 39.48 10.15
CA PRO A 101 -1.63 40.38 11.08
C PRO A 101 -0.24 40.79 10.57
N LEU A 102 0.49 39.85 9.97
CA LEU A 102 1.81 40.11 9.38
C LEU A 102 1.70 41.00 8.13
N LEU A 103 0.67 40.79 7.30
CA LEU A 103 0.38 41.66 6.15
C LEU A 103 0.10 43.10 6.60
N LYS A 104 -0.81 43.30 7.56
CA LYS A 104 -1.17 44.62 8.10
C LYS A 104 0.04 45.37 8.66
N ALA A 105 0.83 44.71 9.51
CA ALA A 105 2.05 45.30 10.08
C ALA A 105 3.13 45.62 9.02
N SER A 106 3.12 44.97 7.87
CA SER A 106 4.10 45.21 6.80
C SER A 106 3.68 46.35 5.85
N ILE A 107 2.41 46.75 5.90
CA ILE A 107 1.82 47.84 5.11
C ILE A 107 2.00 49.19 5.84
N VAL A 108 1.85 49.22 7.17
CA VAL A 108 1.93 50.44 7.96
C VAL A 108 3.39 50.82 8.24
N ASP A 109 3.81 52.03 7.85
CA ASP A 109 5.19 52.53 8.05
C ASP A 109 5.59 52.75 9.53
N ALA A 110 4.62 52.73 10.45
CA ALA A 110 4.85 52.89 11.88
C ALA A 110 5.25 51.58 12.60
N SER A 111 5.18 50.42 11.94
CA SER A 111 5.56 49.14 12.55
C SER A 111 7.09 49.00 12.65
N THR A 112 7.57 48.51 13.78
CA THR A 112 9.01 48.27 13.98
C THR A 112 9.46 46.95 13.36
N ASP A 113 10.72 46.87 12.94
CA ASP A 113 11.29 45.62 12.40
C ASP A 113 11.15 44.44 13.38
N GLU A 114 11.24 44.72 14.69
CA GLU A 114 11.05 43.74 15.75
C GLU A 114 9.61 43.19 15.78
N GLN A 115 8.61 44.06 15.58
CA GLN A 115 7.22 43.61 15.47
C GLN A 115 7.00 42.71 14.25
N ILE A 116 7.58 43.07 13.11
CA ILE A 116 7.47 42.27 11.87
C ILE A 116 8.09 40.88 12.07
N TRP A 117 9.31 40.80 12.63
CA TRP A 117 9.97 39.52 12.89
C TRP A 117 9.26 38.67 13.95
N ASN A 118 8.64 39.29 14.95
CA ASN A 118 7.84 38.56 15.95
C ASN A 118 6.55 38.00 15.34
N LEU A 119 5.90 38.74 14.44
CA LEU A 119 4.73 38.26 13.70
C LEU A 119 5.07 37.12 12.73
N VAL A 120 6.29 37.09 12.19
CA VAL A 120 6.79 35.92 11.43
C VAL A 120 6.86 34.68 12.32
N ASP A 121 7.41 34.79 13.53
CA ASP A 121 7.45 33.67 14.48
C ASP A 121 6.05 33.20 14.88
N VAL A 122 5.13 34.13 15.14
CA VAL A 122 3.72 33.81 15.47
C VAL A 122 3.05 33.07 14.31
N ALA A 123 3.21 33.55 13.08
CA ALA A 123 2.65 32.88 11.91
C ALA A 123 3.27 31.47 11.73
N ALA A 124 4.55 31.29 12.10
CA ALA A 124 5.29 30.05 11.97
C ALA A 124 5.06 29.01 13.09
N ALA A 125 4.72 29.42 14.31
CA ALA A 125 4.72 28.61 15.53
C ALA A 125 3.67 27.48 15.60
N GLU A 126 2.48 27.65 15.02
CA GLU A 126 1.43 26.62 15.07
C GLU A 126 1.55 25.52 13.98
N SER A 127 2.68 25.45 13.30
CA SER A 127 2.96 24.43 12.28
C SER A 127 3.96 23.37 12.75
N THR A 128 4.29 23.33 14.04
CA THR A 128 5.03 22.22 14.66
C THR A 128 4.10 21.41 15.57
N PRO A 129 3.94 20.08 15.36
CA PRO A 129 3.43 19.21 16.40
C PRO A 129 4.37 19.25 17.63
N PRO A 130 3.90 18.94 18.85
CA PRO A 130 4.73 18.97 20.05
C PRO A 130 5.95 18.03 19.93
N PRO A 131 7.06 18.32 20.64
CA PRO A 131 8.28 17.52 20.57
C PRO A 131 8.00 16.10 21.08
N ARG A 132 8.19 15.11 20.21
CA ARG A 132 8.18 13.69 20.59
C ARG A 132 9.49 13.36 21.30
N THR A 133 9.37 12.66 22.43
CA THR A 133 10.46 11.95 23.09
C THR A 133 11.15 11.01 22.10
N VAL A 134 12.48 11.07 22.07
CA VAL A 134 13.36 10.32 21.15
C VAL A 134 13.13 8.81 21.34
N ALA A 135 12.41 8.21 20.41
CA ALA A 135 12.44 6.77 20.17
C ALA A 135 13.54 6.49 19.14
N SER A 136 14.33 5.45 19.39
CA SER A 136 15.54 5.04 18.68
C SER A 136 15.43 5.14 17.15
N SER A 137 16.34 5.91 16.56
CA SER A 137 16.36 6.23 15.14
C SER A 137 17.01 5.10 14.32
N LEU A 138 16.19 4.21 13.75
CA LEU A 138 16.58 3.26 12.68
C LEU A 138 15.39 3.02 11.73
N GLN A 139 14.85 4.11 11.15
CA GLN A 139 13.87 4.01 10.07
C GLN A 139 14.22 5.02 8.96
N GLN A 140 15.08 4.61 8.03
CA GLN A 140 15.21 5.27 6.72
C GLN A 140 14.32 4.57 5.69
N THR A 141 13.63 5.40 4.90
CA THR A 141 12.85 5.17 3.65
C THR A 141 11.32 5.10 3.80
N PRO A 142 10.52 5.84 3.00
CA PRO A 142 9.10 6.12 3.29
C PRO A 142 8.19 4.89 3.17
N TRP A 143 7.34 4.75 4.19
CA TRP A 143 6.36 3.69 4.36
C TRP A 143 5.27 3.71 3.29
N LEU A 144 5.36 2.78 2.32
CA LEU A 144 4.18 2.29 1.61
C LEU A 144 3.38 1.43 2.60
N HIS A 145 2.40 2.02 3.28
CA HIS A 145 1.58 1.25 4.20
C HIS A 145 0.68 0.27 3.43
N LYS A 146 1.13 -0.97 3.32
CA LYS A 146 0.32 -2.16 3.06
C LYS A 146 0.41 -3.02 4.31
N THR A 147 -0.49 -3.98 4.51
CA THR A 147 -0.39 -4.85 5.69
C THR A 147 0.96 -5.57 5.78
N SER A 148 1.63 -5.73 4.64
CA SER A 148 2.99 -6.26 4.52
C SER A 148 4.07 -5.47 5.26
N SER A 149 3.85 -4.18 5.55
CA SER A 149 4.81 -3.36 6.29
C SER A 149 4.71 -3.53 7.81
N PHE A 150 3.66 -4.17 8.33
CA PHE A 150 3.46 -4.37 9.78
C PHE A 150 4.01 -5.71 10.29
N ALA A 151 4.69 -6.49 9.44
CA ALA A 151 5.31 -7.72 9.86
C ALA A 151 6.41 -7.40 10.90
N ASN A 152 6.04 -7.47 12.19
CA ASN A 152 6.83 -7.27 13.42
C ASN A 152 6.55 -5.99 14.25
N SER A 153 5.50 -5.21 13.98
CA SER A 153 5.18 -4.01 14.78
C SER A 153 4.06 -4.27 15.80
N SER A 154 4.26 -3.86 17.07
CA SER A 154 3.25 -3.86 18.16
C SER A 154 2.14 -2.81 17.98
N GLU A 155 1.79 -2.50 16.73
CA GLU A 155 0.95 -1.36 16.37
C GLU A 155 -0.53 -1.59 16.69
N TYR A 156 -1.19 -0.52 17.13
CA TYR A 156 -2.57 -0.54 17.59
C TYR A 156 -3.53 -0.91 16.44
N ARG A 157 -4.58 -1.67 16.77
CA ARG A 157 -5.61 -2.15 15.84
C ARG A 157 -6.17 -1.06 14.89
N GLN A 158 -6.28 0.18 15.37
CA GLN A 158 -6.80 1.30 14.58
C GLN A 158 -5.91 1.67 13.39
N ASP A 159 -4.60 1.54 13.53
CA ASP A 159 -3.62 1.82 12.47
C ASP A 159 -3.64 0.70 11.41
N VAL A 160 -3.72 -0.55 11.88
CA VAL A 160 -3.87 -1.74 11.02
C VAL A 160 -5.17 -1.69 10.22
N ASP A 161 -6.30 -1.33 10.84
CA ASP A 161 -7.61 -1.24 10.17
C ASP A 161 -7.61 -0.20 9.05
N ARG A 162 -6.94 0.95 9.24
CA ARG A 162 -6.84 2.00 8.21
C ARG A 162 -6.07 1.51 7.00
N VAL A 163 -4.96 0.82 7.23
CA VAL A 163 -4.09 0.32 6.16
C VAL A 163 -4.71 -0.87 5.46
N LEU A 164 -5.35 -1.79 6.20
CA LEU A 164 -6.11 -2.89 5.63
C LEU A 164 -7.28 -2.40 4.76
N LYS A 165 -8.02 -1.37 5.20
CA LYS A 165 -9.07 -0.74 4.37
C LYS A 165 -8.51 -0.12 3.10
N THR A 166 -7.33 0.49 3.18
CA THR A 166 -6.65 1.07 2.01
C THR A 166 -6.19 -0.02 1.05
N GLU A 167 -5.68 -1.13 1.57
CA GLU A 167 -5.23 -2.28 0.79
C GLU A 167 -6.40 -2.98 0.08
N LEU A 168 -7.46 -3.32 0.82
CA LEU A 168 -8.62 -4.04 0.30
C LEU A 168 -9.46 -3.20 -0.66
N GLY A 169 -9.40 -1.88 -0.56
CA GLY A 169 -10.24 -0.98 -1.34
C GLY A 169 -11.73 -1.15 -1.03
N PRO A 170 -12.63 -0.81 -1.99
CA PRO A 170 -14.06 -1.00 -1.82
C PRO A 170 -14.42 -2.48 -1.73
N LEU A 171 -15.20 -2.84 -0.71
CA LEU A 171 -15.80 -4.17 -0.60
C LEU A 171 -17.19 -4.14 -1.27
N TYR A 172 -17.47 -5.13 -2.11
CA TYR A 172 -18.75 -5.23 -2.82
C TYR A 172 -19.58 -6.36 -2.24
N VAL A 173 -20.81 -6.07 -1.82
CA VAL A 173 -21.69 -7.04 -1.15
C VAL A 173 -23.03 -7.14 -1.84
N GLY A 174 -23.66 -8.30 -1.73
CA GLY A 174 -24.94 -8.55 -2.38
C GLY A 174 -24.81 -8.64 -3.88
N LEU A 175 -23.89 -9.51 -4.33
CA LEU A 175 -23.74 -9.84 -5.73
C LEU A 175 -24.74 -10.95 -6.12
N PRO A 176 -25.57 -10.73 -7.15
CA PRO A 176 -26.39 -11.79 -7.75
C PRO A 176 -25.54 -12.94 -8.28
N HIS A 177 -26.10 -14.14 -8.33
CA HIS A 177 -25.46 -15.36 -8.86
C HIS A 177 -24.16 -15.79 -8.17
N PHE A 178 -23.78 -15.16 -7.04
CA PHE A 178 -22.54 -15.45 -6.33
C PHE A 178 -22.36 -16.94 -6.02
N HIS A 179 -23.39 -17.58 -5.46
CA HIS A 179 -23.31 -18.99 -5.06
C HIS A 179 -23.13 -19.93 -6.25
N SER A 180 -23.89 -19.72 -7.33
CA SER A 180 -23.74 -20.51 -8.56
C SER A 180 -22.38 -20.31 -9.23
N THR A 181 -21.81 -19.10 -9.16
CA THR A 181 -20.48 -18.84 -9.73
C THR A 181 -19.38 -19.47 -8.91
N PHE A 182 -19.39 -19.27 -7.58
CA PHE A 182 -18.30 -19.74 -6.71
C PHE A 182 -18.32 -21.26 -6.51
N PHE A 183 -19.50 -21.84 -6.29
CA PHE A 183 -19.63 -23.28 -6.03
C PHE A 183 -19.96 -24.10 -7.27
N GLY A 184 -20.28 -23.48 -8.41
CA GLY A 184 -20.71 -24.18 -9.63
C GLY A 184 -19.64 -25.09 -10.25
N HIS A 185 -18.37 -24.85 -9.93
CA HIS A 185 -17.25 -25.68 -10.39
C HIS A 185 -16.99 -26.91 -9.51
N VAL A 186 -17.62 -26.99 -8.34
CA VAL A 186 -17.46 -28.12 -7.42
C VAL A 186 -18.23 -29.32 -7.95
N SER A 187 -17.49 -30.31 -8.46
CA SER A 187 -18.05 -31.48 -9.13
C SER A 187 -19.06 -32.23 -8.24
N GLY A 188 -20.27 -32.45 -8.76
CA GLY A 188 -21.32 -33.22 -8.08
C GLY A 188 -22.02 -32.49 -6.93
N LEU A 189 -21.63 -31.26 -6.58
CA LEU A 189 -22.16 -30.56 -5.40
C LEU A 189 -23.68 -30.33 -5.47
N GLN A 190 -24.21 -29.91 -6.63
CA GLN A 190 -25.64 -29.62 -6.78
C GLN A 190 -26.50 -30.87 -6.55
N SER A 191 -26.11 -32.01 -7.14
CA SER A 191 -26.83 -33.28 -6.97
C SER A 191 -26.72 -33.79 -5.53
N ALA A 192 -25.53 -33.70 -4.94
CA ALA A 192 -25.30 -34.11 -3.56
C ALA A 192 -26.08 -33.24 -2.56
N SER A 193 -26.08 -31.92 -2.73
CA SER A 193 -26.79 -31.00 -1.84
C SER A 193 -28.30 -31.19 -1.90
N ALA A 194 -28.86 -31.39 -3.10
CA ALA A 194 -30.28 -31.70 -3.27
C ALA A 194 -30.68 -33.01 -2.57
N ALA A 195 -29.88 -34.08 -2.74
CA ALA A 195 -30.13 -35.38 -2.12
C ALA A 195 -30.00 -35.32 -0.58
N VAL A 196 -28.97 -34.63 -0.07
CA VAL A 196 -28.76 -34.45 1.37
C VAL A 196 -29.87 -33.62 1.99
N PHE A 197 -30.25 -32.49 1.38
CA PHE A 197 -31.33 -31.65 1.91
C PHE A 197 -32.67 -32.39 1.95
N LYS A 198 -32.99 -33.18 0.91
CA LYS A 198 -34.18 -34.05 0.92
C LYS A 198 -34.18 -34.97 2.14
N ARG A 199 -33.06 -35.66 2.42
CA ARG A 199 -32.92 -36.50 3.62
C ARG A 199 -33.07 -35.71 4.93
N CYS A 200 -32.64 -34.45 4.97
CA CYS A 200 -32.81 -33.59 6.15
C CYS A 200 -34.29 -33.27 6.45
N THR A 201 -35.17 -33.34 5.45
CA THR A 201 -36.61 -33.07 5.61
C THR A 201 -37.47 -34.33 5.89
N GLU A 202 -36.88 -35.52 5.74
CA GLU A 202 -37.60 -36.79 5.81
C GLU A 202 -37.36 -37.53 7.14
N GLY A 203 -38.37 -38.28 7.58
CA GLY A 203 -38.28 -39.18 8.75
C GLY A 203 -38.65 -38.54 10.10
N LYS A 204 -38.67 -39.37 11.15
CA LYS A 204 -39.01 -38.95 12.53
C LYS A 204 -37.92 -38.08 13.18
N ASP A 205 -36.70 -38.17 12.68
CA ASP A 205 -35.53 -37.42 13.15
C ASP A 205 -35.07 -36.35 12.13
N ALA A 206 -36.01 -35.81 11.35
CA ALA A 206 -35.73 -34.73 10.40
C ALA A 206 -34.91 -33.60 11.04
N LEU A 207 -33.86 -33.18 10.34
CA LEU A 207 -32.97 -32.09 10.77
C LEU A 207 -33.52 -30.71 10.41
N PHE A 208 -34.44 -30.65 9.45
CA PHE A 208 -35.05 -29.41 8.98
C PHE A 208 -36.58 -29.54 8.88
N ALA A 209 -37.31 -28.67 9.59
CA ALA A 209 -38.77 -28.62 9.60
C ALA A 209 -39.27 -27.18 9.84
N GLY A 210 -39.29 -26.36 8.78
CA GLY A 210 -39.59 -24.92 8.89
C GLY A 210 -38.48 -24.11 9.59
N GLY A 211 -37.29 -24.72 9.71
CA GLY A 211 -36.14 -24.23 10.47
C GLY A 211 -35.26 -25.41 10.88
N TRP A 212 -34.03 -25.14 11.31
CA TRP A 212 -33.11 -26.20 11.71
C TRP A 212 -33.36 -26.71 13.13
N LYS A 213 -33.38 -28.03 13.30
CA LYS A 213 -33.55 -28.67 14.61
C LYS A 213 -32.35 -28.40 15.51
N GLY A 214 -32.62 -28.02 16.75
CA GLY A 214 -31.61 -27.83 17.80
C GLY A 214 -30.88 -26.49 17.76
N TRP A 215 -31.37 -25.52 16.98
CA TRP A 215 -30.87 -24.15 17.04
C TRP A 215 -31.03 -23.58 18.47
N PRO A 216 -30.01 -22.90 19.06
CA PRO A 216 -30.08 -22.38 20.43
C PRO A 216 -31.12 -21.26 20.61
N GLU A 217 -31.83 -21.23 21.74
CA GLU A 217 -32.88 -20.24 22.02
C GLU A 217 -32.34 -18.82 22.27
N ASP A 218 -31.16 -18.68 22.86
CA ASP A 218 -30.54 -17.40 23.22
C ASP A 218 -29.42 -16.97 22.25
N ALA A 219 -29.19 -17.76 21.20
CA ALA A 219 -28.15 -17.57 20.18
C ALA A 219 -26.76 -17.25 20.76
N ASN A 220 -26.43 -17.77 21.95
CA ASN A 220 -25.11 -17.54 22.54
C ASN A 220 -23.99 -18.18 21.68
N GLN A 221 -22.81 -17.55 21.70
CA GLN A 221 -21.72 -17.90 20.78
C GLN A 221 -21.31 -19.38 20.87
N ASP A 222 -21.13 -19.92 22.08
CA ASP A 222 -20.60 -21.27 22.27
C ASP A 222 -21.59 -22.35 21.83
N ASP A 223 -22.88 -22.15 22.11
CA ASP A 223 -23.94 -23.09 21.72
C ASP A 223 -24.20 -23.04 20.21
N VAL A 224 -24.20 -21.86 19.59
CA VAL A 224 -24.36 -21.72 18.14
C VAL A 224 -23.21 -22.41 17.41
N LEU A 225 -21.97 -22.20 17.87
CA LEU A 225 -20.79 -22.82 17.25
C LEU A 225 -20.75 -24.33 17.46
N THR A 226 -21.19 -24.81 18.62
CA THR A 226 -21.32 -26.26 18.89
C THR A 226 -22.37 -26.89 17.98
N TRP A 227 -23.55 -26.28 17.90
CA TRP A 227 -24.63 -26.72 17.02
C TRP A 227 -24.19 -26.74 15.55
N PHE A 228 -23.52 -25.69 15.08
CA PHE A 228 -23.09 -25.58 13.69
C PHE A 228 -22.07 -26.66 13.32
N ALA A 229 -21.10 -26.92 14.22
CA ALA A 229 -20.10 -27.97 14.02
C ALA A 229 -20.76 -29.36 13.94
N ASP A 230 -21.68 -29.66 14.86
CA ASP A 230 -22.39 -30.93 14.92
C ASP A 230 -23.30 -31.13 13.68
N LEU A 231 -24.00 -30.08 13.25
CA LEU A 231 -24.83 -30.13 12.03
C LEU A 231 -23.95 -30.33 10.78
N SER A 232 -22.86 -29.60 10.65
CA SER A 232 -21.93 -29.72 9.54
C SER A 232 -21.35 -31.15 9.43
N GLU A 233 -21.04 -31.79 10.56
CA GLU A 233 -20.59 -33.19 10.58
C GLU A 233 -21.69 -34.16 10.11
N LYS A 234 -22.95 -33.94 10.55
CA LYS A 234 -24.10 -34.75 10.10
C LYS A 234 -24.33 -34.61 8.60
N LEU A 235 -24.29 -33.38 8.08
CA LEU A 235 -24.43 -33.11 6.63
C LEU A 235 -23.31 -33.79 5.83
N GLY A 236 -22.07 -33.72 6.30
CA GLY A 236 -20.94 -34.42 5.71
C GLY A 236 -21.18 -35.94 5.62
N LYS A 237 -21.58 -36.57 6.73
CA LYS A 237 -21.90 -38.02 6.77
C LYS A 237 -23.02 -38.41 5.80
N LEU A 238 -24.07 -37.60 5.68
CA LEU A 238 -25.17 -37.84 4.74
C LEU A 238 -24.72 -37.74 3.27
N SER A 239 -23.67 -36.98 2.99
CA SER A 239 -23.16 -36.78 1.63
C SER A 239 -22.27 -37.93 1.13
N ASN A 240 -21.78 -38.81 2.01
CA ASN A 240 -20.85 -39.89 1.66
C ASN A 240 -21.35 -40.80 0.51
N ASP A 241 -22.66 -41.07 0.46
CA ASP A 241 -23.24 -41.93 -0.58
C ASP A 241 -23.36 -41.24 -1.96
N HIS A 242 -23.20 -39.91 -2.02
CA HIS A 242 -23.52 -39.09 -3.18
C HIS A 242 -22.34 -38.22 -3.65
N ASN A 243 -21.21 -38.26 -2.95
CA ASN A 243 -20.06 -37.42 -3.23
C ASN A 243 -18.86 -38.26 -3.70
N PRO A 244 -18.40 -38.14 -4.96
CA PRO A 244 -17.21 -38.84 -5.44
C PRO A 244 -15.92 -38.43 -4.70
N ASN A 245 -15.91 -37.31 -3.97
CA ASN A 245 -14.79 -36.82 -3.16
C ASN A 245 -14.90 -37.16 -1.66
N ALA A 246 -15.79 -38.09 -1.26
CA ALA A 246 -16.09 -38.40 0.14
C ALA A 246 -14.86 -38.82 0.99
N THR A 247 -13.80 -39.35 0.36
CA THR A 247 -12.57 -39.81 1.05
C THR A 247 -11.69 -38.68 1.59
N HIS A 248 -11.93 -37.41 1.23
CA HIS A 248 -11.10 -36.27 1.64
C HIS A 248 -11.92 -35.05 2.08
N MET A 249 -13.03 -35.26 2.78
CA MET A 249 -13.82 -34.14 3.31
C MET A 249 -13.07 -33.40 4.42
N ARG A 250 -13.02 -32.07 4.30
CA ARG A 250 -12.54 -31.18 5.38
C ARG A 250 -13.42 -31.34 6.60
N ARG A 251 -12.91 -30.91 7.76
CA ARG A 251 -13.69 -30.86 9.00
C ARG A 251 -13.98 -29.42 9.44
N PRO A 252 -15.19 -29.13 9.95
CA PRO A 252 -15.44 -27.88 10.66
C PRO A 252 -14.70 -27.88 12.01
N LEU A 253 -14.11 -26.75 12.35
CA LEU A 253 -13.40 -26.49 13.58
C LEU A 253 -14.07 -25.29 14.25
N ALA A 254 -14.80 -25.54 15.34
CA ALA A 254 -15.38 -24.52 16.19
C ALA A 254 -14.54 -24.41 17.48
N GLN A 255 -13.63 -23.44 17.55
CA GLN A 255 -12.78 -23.20 18.72
C GLN A 255 -12.78 -21.71 19.08
N PRO A 256 -13.94 -21.15 19.48
CA PRO A 256 -14.02 -19.76 19.87
C PRO A 256 -13.06 -19.50 21.03
N ASN A 257 -12.51 -18.29 21.06
CA ASN A 257 -11.72 -17.80 22.17
C ASN A 257 -10.41 -18.55 22.50
N LYS A 258 -9.93 -19.45 21.64
CA LYS A 258 -8.62 -20.12 21.78
C LYS A 258 -7.62 -19.62 20.72
N PRO A 259 -6.39 -19.26 21.11
CA PRO A 259 -5.33 -18.98 20.14
C PRO A 259 -5.00 -20.24 19.33
N ILE A 260 -4.86 -20.09 18.02
CA ILE A 260 -4.49 -21.18 17.12
C ILE A 260 -2.96 -21.21 16.98
N GLN A 261 -2.37 -22.40 17.12
CA GLN A 261 -0.93 -22.57 17.06
C GLN A 261 -0.39 -22.14 15.68
N GLY A 262 0.72 -21.39 15.67
CA GLY A 262 1.32 -20.87 14.43
C GLY A 262 0.67 -19.59 13.89
N SER A 263 -0.37 -19.06 14.54
CA SER A 263 -0.81 -17.68 14.33
C SER A 263 0.19 -16.72 14.99
N THR A 264 0.62 -15.70 14.26
CA THR A 264 1.40 -14.59 14.83
C THR A 264 0.56 -13.62 15.64
N ALA A 265 -0.77 -13.67 15.49
CA ALA A 265 -1.71 -12.83 16.23
C ALA A 265 -2.40 -13.65 17.34
N GLU A 266 -2.68 -13.00 18.47
CA GLU A 266 -3.54 -13.54 19.55
C GLU A 266 -5.01 -13.69 19.14
N ARG A 267 -5.34 -13.41 17.87
CA ARG A 267 -6.70 -13.41 17.36
C ARG A 267 -7.27 -14.82 17.36
N LYS A 268 -8.54 -14.89 17.73
CA LYS A 268 -9.33 -16.10 17.88
C LYS A 268 -10.21 -16.24 16.64
N LEU A 269 -10.24 -17.44 16.07
CA LEU A 269 -11.18 -17.81 15.01
C LEU A 269 -12.42 -18.40 15.68
N ASP A 270 -13.61 -17.98 15.26
CA ASP A 270 -14.85 -18.56 15.81
C ASP A 270 -15.09 -19.95 15.22
N ILE A 271 -14.97 -20.04 13.89
CA ILE A 271 -15.12 -21.29 13.15
C ILE A 271 -14.23 -21.33 11.91
N GLY A 272 -13.83 -22.50 11.45
CA GLY A 272 -13.25 -22.66 10.12
C GLY A 272 -13.31 -24.08 9.59
N PHE A 273 -12.93 -24.28 8.33
CA PHE A 273 -12.79 -25.60 7.72
C PHE A 273 -11.30 -25.91 7.53
N VAL A 274 -10.86 -27.06 8.05
CA VAL A 274 -9.45 -27.44 8.08
C VAL A 274 -9.11 -28.54 7.06
N SER A 275 -7.84 -28.57 6.62
CA SER A 275 -7.32 -29.56 5.67
C SER A 275 -7.12 -30.96 6.26
N ASP A 276 -7.05 -31.08 7.58
CA ASP A 276 -6.85 -32.36 8.27
C ASP A 276 -8.16 -33.16 8.34
N THR A 277 -8.22 -34.26 7.60
CA THR A 277 -9.38 -35.15 7.53
C THR A 277 -9.54 -36.01 8.80
N ASN A 278 -8.50 -36.12 9.63
CA ASN A 278 -8.48 -36.93 10.85
C ASN A 278 -8.60 -36.09 12.14
N ALA A 279 -8.69 -34.76 12.04
CA ALA A 279 -8.84 -33.90 13.20
C ALA A 279 -10.14 -34.25 13.96
N GLY A 280 -10.06 -34.45 15.28
CA GLY A 280 -11.19 -34.54 16.20
C GLY A 280 -11.58 -33.18 16.79
N LYS A 281 -12.67 -33.13 17.58
CA LYS A 281 -13.15 -31.91 18.26
C LYS A 281 -12.07 -31.23 19.12
N ASP A 282 -11.17 -32.04 19.69
CA ASP A 282 -10.07 -31.60 20.55
C ASP A 282 -8.69 -31.61 19.86
N THR A 283 -8.61 -31.91 18.57
CA THR A 283 -7.34 -31.91 17.85
C THR A 283 -6.80 -30.48 17.76
N ARG A 284 -5.55 -30.30 18.21
CA ARG A 284 -4.84 -29.03 18.05
C ARG A 284 -4.55 -28.83 16.56
N CYS A 285 -5.16 -27.80 15.98
CA CYS A 285 -4.88 -27.38 14.62
C CYS A 285 -3.80 -26.29 14.60
N GLN A 286 -3.04 -26.27 13.50
CA GLN A 286 -2.16 -25.16 13.18
C GLN A 286 -2.88 -24.18 12.25
N TRP A 287 -2.51 -22.90 12.31
CA TRP A 287 -3.08 -21.86 11.43
C TRP A 287 -2.92 -22.19 9.94
N SER A 288 -1.82 -22.84 9.58
CA SER A 288 -1.52 -23.33 8.23
C SER A 288 -2.52 -24.38 7.71
N GLN A 289 -3.30 -25.01 8.59
CA GLN A 289 -4.31 -26.02 8.24
C GLN A 289 -5.71 -25.43 8.03
N ILE A 290 -5.94 -24.16 8.37
CA ILE A 290 -7.24 -23.50 8.17
C ILE A 290 -7.34 -23.03 6.73
N LEU A 291 -8.33 -23.56 6.01
CA LEU A 291 -8.55 -23.28 4.59
C LEU A 291 -9.69 -22.28 4.36
N VAL A 292 -10.74 -22.35 5.17
CA VAL A 292 -11.87 -21.41 5.11
C VAL A 292 -12.11 -20.85 6.52
N PRO A 293 -11.78 -19.58 6.79
CA PRO A 293 -12.08 -18.95 8.06
C PRO A 293 -13.54 -18.44 8.09
N GLY A 294 -14.19 -18.54 9.24
CA GLY A 294 -15.52 -18.02 9.52
C GLY A 294 -15.56 -17.22 10.84
N GLU A 295 -16.49 -16.30 10.91
CA GLU A 295 -16.68 -15.39 12.05
C GLU A 295 -18.18 -15.31 12.35
N LEU A 296 -18.53 -15.46 13.62
CA LEU A 296 -19.90 -15.31 14.10
C LEU A 296 -20.12 -13.87 14.56
N LYS A 297 -21.24 -13.26 14.15
CA LYS A 297 -21.60 -11.89 14.54
C LYS A 297 -22.99 -11.89 15.16
N ALA A 298 -23.08 -11.43 16.42
CA ALA A 298 -24.34 -11.13 17.08
C ALA A 298 -24.73 -9.65 16.89
N ASN A 299 -26.03 -9.34 16.88
CA ASN A 299 -26.53 -7.98 16.85
C ASN A 299 -27.63 -7.81 17.92
N PRO A 300 -27.27 -7.42 19.15
CA PRO A 300 -28.21 -7.34 20.28
C PRO A 300 -29.43 -6.45 20.04
N SER A 301 -29.34 -5.50 19.10
CA SER A 301 -30.45 -4.61 18.73
C SER A 301 -31.45 -5.21 17.73
N ALA A 302 -31.04 -6.24 16.99
CA ALA A 302 -31.87 -7.05 16.11
C ALA A 302 -32.31 -8.36 16.80
N ASP A 303 -31.53 -8.84 17.77
CA ASP A 303 -31.78 -10.05 18.57
C ASP A 303 -32.86 -9.79 19.65
N THR A 304 -34.02 -9.25 19.27
CA THR A 304 -35.17 -9.05 20.18
C THR A 304 -36.37 -9.87 19.70
N ALA A 305 -37.02 -10.55 20.65
CA ALA A 305 -38.05 -11.57 20.39
C ALA A 305 -39.27 -11.13 19.56
N SER A 306 -39.47 -9.82 19.34
CA SER A 306 -40.65 -9.29 18.63
C SER A 306 -40.40 -8.86 17.18
N LYS A 307 -39.17 -8.98 16.64
CA LYS A 307 -38.86 -8.68 15.24
C LYS A 307 -37.88 -9.70 14.64
N ALA A 308 -38.43 -10.83 14.18
CA ALA A 308 -37.83 -11.80 13.27
C ALA A 308 -36.47 -12.41 13.69
N TRP A 309 -36.48 -13.70 14.01
CA TRP A 309 -35.30 -14.55 14.17
C TRP A 309 -34.63 -14.75 12.80
N LEU A 310 -33.87 -13.75 12.33
CA LEU A 310 -33.17 -13.81 11.05
C LEU A 310 -31.76 -14.36 11.27
N ASP A 311 -31.57 -15.66 11.01
CA ASP A 311 -30.27 -16.32 11.09
C ASP A 311 -29.57 -16.21 9.74
N LEU A 312 -28.85 -15.10 9.55
CA LEU A 312 -28.34 -14.71 8.24
C LEU A 312 -26.92 -15.25 7.97
N GLY A 313 -26.79 -16.02 6.90
CA GLY A 313 -25.52 -16.37 6.29
C GLY A 313 -25.04 -15.33 5.28
N ARG A 314 -23.72 -15.12 5.19
CA ARG A 314 -23.08 -14.39 4.08
C ARG A 314 -21.72 -14.99 3.77
N ILE A 315 -21.45 -15.22 2.49
CA ILE A 315 -20.18 -15.76 2.01
C ILE A 315 -19.32 -14.64 1.47
N TRP A 316 -18.02 -14.68 1.79
CA TRP A 316 -17.03 -13.72 1.34
C TRP A 316 -15.93 -14.43 0.55
N VAL A 317 -15.48 -13.79 -0.53
CA VAL A 317 -14.26 -14.15 -1.25
C VAL A 317 -13.34 -12.95 -1.21
N PHE A 318 -12.10 -13.17 -0.78
CA PHE A 318 -11.05 -12.18 -0.80
C PHE A 318 -10.00 -12.61 -1.82
N ASP A 319 -9.68 -11.68 -2.72
CA ASP A 319 -8.77 -11.90 -3.84
C ASP A 319 -7.80 -10.72 -3.98
N ARG A 320 -7.09 -10.68 -5.11
CA ARG A 320 -6.03 -9.70 -5.36
C ARG A 320 -6.52 -8.30 -5.74
N LEU A 321 -7.83 -8.14 -5.88
CA LEU A 321 -8.52 -6.88 -6.12
C LEU A 321 -9.36 -6.42 -4.91
N GLY A 322 -9.47 -7.20 -3.84
CA GLY A 322 -10.23 -6.82 -2.64
C GLY A 322 -11.15 -7.94 -2.16
N GLY A 323 -12.33 -7.58 -1.65
CA GLY A 323 -13.33 -8.54 -1.18
C GLY A 323 -14.69 -8.36 -1.85
N VAL A 324 -15.30 -9.48 -2.22
CA VAL A 324 -16.66 -9.58 -2.74
C VAL A 324 -17.50 -10.52 -1.88
N ALA A 325 -18.80 -10.30 -1.80
CA ALA A 325 -19.68 -11.13 -0.99
C ALA A 325 -21.04 -11.39 -1.63
N SER A 326 -21.61 -12.54 -1.28
CA SER A 326 -22.99 -12.91 -1.59
C SER A 326 -24.00 -11.93 -0.98
N ASP A 327 -25.25 -12.03 -1.43
CA ASP A 327 -26.37 -11.55 -0.62
C ASP A 327 -26.46 -12.29 0.71
N ARG A 328 -27.16 -11.68 1.67
CA ARG A 328 -27.52 -12.40 2.90
C ARG A 328 -28.65 -13.35 2.56
N PHE A 329 -28.57 -14.56 3.07
CA PHE A 329 -29.66 -15.52 3.02
C PHE A 329 -29.99 -15.99 4.43
N ASP A 330 -31.26 -16.18 4.71
CA ASP A 330 -31.72 -16.76 5.97
C ASP A 330 -31.55 -18.29 5.88
N ILE A 331 -30.82 -18.88 6.82
CA ILE A 331 -30.53 -20.32 6.79
C ILE A 331 -31.77 -21.18 7.10
N ASN A 332 -32.78 -20.62 7.77
CA ASN A 332 -34.05 -21.27 8.10
C ASN A 332 -35.07 -21.14 6.95
N GLU A 333 -35.01 -20.06 6.16
CA GLU A 333 -35.85 -19.94 4.95
C GLU A 333 -35.21 -20.65 3.75
N ASP A 334 -33.88 -20.56 3.59
CA ASP A 334 -33.12 -21.14 2.47
C ASP A 334 -32.20 -22.28 2.93
N GLY A 335 -32.83 -23.32 3.51
CA GLY A 335 -32.17 -24.56 3.88
C GLY A 335 -31.38 -25.24 2.74
N PRO A 336 -31.88 -25.29 1.49
CA PRO A 336 -31.12 -25.84 0.36
C PRO A 336 -29.80 -25.10 0.11
N GLN A 337 -29.81 -23.76 0.10
CA GLN A 337 -28.59 -22.97 -0.08
C GLN A 337 -27.61 -23.14 1.08
N PHE A 338 -28.13 -23.24 2.31
CA PHE A 338 -27.32 -23.54 3.49
C PHE A 338 -26.60 -24.89 3.33
N VAL A 339 -27.32 -25.98 3.03
CA VAL A 339 -26.71 -27.31 2.82
C VAL A 339 -25.68 -27.27 1.69
N SER A 340 -26.01 -26.65 0.56
CA SER A 340 -25.07 -26.54 -0.57
C SER A 340 -23.79 -25.79 -0.20
N THR A 341 -23.89 -24.75 0.64
CA THR A 341 -22.74 -23.97 1.11
C THR A 341 -21.83 -24.80 2.02
N ILE A 342 -22.42 -25.47 3.01
CA ILE A 342 -21.66 -26.31 3.96
C ILE A 342 -20.96 -27.45 3.22
N LEU A 343 -21.70 -28.19 2.38
CA LEU A 343 -21.11 -29.27 1.59
C LEU A 343 -20.02 -28.75 0.65
N GLY A 344 -20.20 -27.58 0.04
CA GLY A 344 -19.18 -26.92 -0.77
C GLY A 344 -17.87 -26.75 -0.01
N PHE A 345 -17.89 -26.09 1.14
CA PHE A 345 -16.68 -25.92 1.95
C PHE A 345 -16.05 -27.23 2.42
N LEU A 346 -16.88 -28.25 2.72
CA LEU A 346 -16.38 -29.56 3.11
C LEU A 346 -15.67 -30.30 1.97
N CYS A 347 -16.14 -30.15 0.72
CA CYS A 347 -15.71 -31.00 -0.40
C CYS A 347 -14.86 -30.33 -1.48
N MET A 348 -14.69 -28.99 -1.45
CA MET A 348 -13.82 -28.32 -2.41
C MET A 348 -12.41 -28.95 -2.41
N ASN A 349 -11.67 -28.95 -3.50
CA ASN A 349 -10.25 -29.37 -3.48
C ASN A 349 -9.32 -28.18 -3.15
N GLN A 350 -8.00 -28.37 -3.16
CA GLN A 350 -7.06 -27.27 -2.88
C GLN A 350 -7.13 -26.16 -3.94
N ALA A 351 -7.25 -26.50 -5.22
CA ALA A 351 -7.33 -25.51 -6.30
C ALA A 351 -8.60 -24.66 -6.20
N GLU A 352 -9.74 -25.30 -5.89
CA GLU A 352 -11.02 -24.61 -5.64
C GLU A 352 -10.94 -23.68 -4.40
N CYS A 353 -10.10 -23.99 -3.41
CA CYS A 353 -9.80 -23.08 -2.30
C CYS A 353 -8.82 -21.95 -2.66
N GLY A 354 -8.35 -21.86 -3.91
CA GLY A 354 -7.44 -20.82 -4.38
C GLY A 354 -5.96 -21.15 -4.25
N PHE A 355 -5.58 -22.42 -4.04
CA PHE A 355 -4.18 -22.84 -4.15
C PHE A 355 -3.80 -23.01 -5.61
N ASP A 356 -2.56 -22.65 -5.95
CA ASP A 356 -2.01 -22.85 -7.29
C ASP A 356 -1.75 -24.36 -7.52
N PRO A 357 -2.50 -25.04 -8.42
CA PRO A 357 -2.34 -26.45 -8.69
C PRO A 357 -1.04 -26.77 -9.46
N THR A 358 -0.36 -25.77 -10.02
CA THR A 358 0.93 -25.96 -10.71
C THR A 358 2.09 -26.15 -9.72
N ILE A 359 1.88 -25.83 -8.44
CA ILE A 359 2.81 -26.16 -7.35
C ILE A 359 2.43 -27.52 -6.80
N ILE A 360 3.14 -28.55 -7.24
CA ILE A 360 2.85 -29.94 -6.91
C ILE A 360 3.54 -30.26 -5.59
N ALA A 361 2.79 -30.75 -4.61
CA ALA A 361 3.31 -31.23 -3.34
C ALA A 361 3.31 -32.77 -3.31
N LYS A 362 4.49 -33.39 -3.19
CA LYS A 362 4.65 -34.84 -3.10
C LYS A 362 5.79 -35.20 -2.15
N ASP A 363 5.59 -36.19 -1.29
CA ASP A 363 6.61 -36.71 -0.37
C ASP A 363 7.29 -35.62 0.49
N GLY A 364 6.50 -34.63 0.94
CA GLY A 364 6.99 -33.49 1.73
C GLY A 364 7.78 -32.43 0.94
N ARG A 365 7.98 -32.63 -0.37
CA ARG A 365 8.65 -31.69 -1.27
C ARG A 365 7.63 -30.97 -2.15
N ARG A 366 8.00 -29.76 -2.59
CA ARG A 366 7.22 -28.98 -3.56
C ARG A 366 8.03 -28.84 -4.83
N PHE A 367 7.39 -28.99 -5.98
CA PHE A 367 8.02 -28.77 -7.27
C PHE A 367 7.05 -28.08 -8.22
N ILE A 368 7.63 -27.44 -9.23
CA ILE A 368 6.90 -26.94 -10.39
C ILE A 368 7.45 -27.64 -11.64
N GLU A 369 6.59 -27.81 -12.62
CA GLU A 369 6.97 -28.31 -13.94
C GLU A 369 6.96 -27.13 -14.92
N ILE A 370 8.03 -27.00 -15.69
CA ILE A 370 8.16 -26.00 -16.75
C ILE A 370 8.46 -26.70 -18.06
N GLU A 371 7.96 -26.14 -19.15
CA GLU A 371 8.25 -26.64 -20.49
C GLU A 371 9.25 -25.70 -21.18
N GLN A 372 10.38 -26.26 -21.62
CA GLN A 372 11.39 -25.54 -22.40
C GLN A 372 11.84 -26.41 -23.57
N ASN A 373 11.78 -25.87 -24.79
CA ASN A 373 12.20 -26.56 -26.01
C ASN A 373 11.53 -27.94 -26.21
N GLY A 374 10.26 -28.08 -25.81
CA GLY A 374 9.51 -29.33 -25.89
C GLY A 374 9.91 -30.38 -24.84
N GLN A 375 10.73 -30.01 -23.85
CA GLN A 375 11.07 -30.86 -22.71
C GLN A 375 10.49 -30.30 -21.42
N VAL A 376 9.87 -31.18 -20.63
CA VAL A 376 9.39 -30.85 -19.29
C VAL A 376 10.54 -30.99 -18.30
N GLN A 377 10.81 -29.94 -17.56
CA GLN A 377 11.81 -29.91 -16.49
C GLN A 377 11.12 -29.67 -15.14
N ARG A 378 11.64 -30.34 -14.09
CA ARG A 378 11.18 -30.15 -12.71
C ARG A 378 12.13 -29.26 -11.94
N LEU A 379 11.56 -28.22 -11.33
CA LEU A 379 12.23 -27.38 -10.36
C LEU A 379 11.69 -27.66 -8.96
N VAL A 380 12.58 -28.02 -8.06
CA VAL A 380 12.27 -28.28 -6.65
C VAL A 380 12.28 -26.94 -5.92
N LEU A 381 11.19 -26.60 -5.24
CA LEU A 381 11.10 -25.41 -4.40
C LEU A 381 11.69 -25.72 -3.02
N GLU A 382 12.97 -25.39 -2.84
CA GLU A 382 13.77 -25.71 -1.65
C GLU A 382 13.37 -24.85 -0.44
N LYS A 383 13.27 -23.54 -0.63
CA LYS A 383 13.09 -22.58 0.49
C LYS A 383 12.23 -21.40 0.10
N LEU A 384 11.24 -21.07 0.93
CA LEU A 384 10.49 -19.82 0.82
C LEU A 384 11.40 -18.66 1.23
N MET A 385 11.78 -17.81 0.28
CA MET A 385 12.64 -16.64 0.53
C MET A 385 11.82 -15.44 1.02
N LYS A 386 10.66 -15.21 0.38
CA LYS A 386 9.81 -14.06 0.65
C LYS A 386 8.37 -14.41 0.34
N ARG A 387 7.45 -13.93 1.17
CA ARG A 387 6.01 -13.87 0.88
C ARG A 387 5.49 -12.55 1.39
N ALA A 388 5.01 -11.70 0.49
CA ALA A 388 4.44 -10.41 0.87
C ALA A 388 3.11 -10.63 1.63
N PRO A 389 3.00 -10.21 2.91
CA PRO A 389 1.77 -10.33 3.67
C PRO A 389 0.75 -9.29 3.17
N CYS A 390 -0.01 -9.61 2.12
CA CYS A 390 -1.13 -8.78 1.67
C CYS A 390 -2.25 -9.66 1.11
N ILE A 391 -3.49 -9.21 1.28
CA ILE A 391 -4.67 -9.82 0.68
C ILE A 391 -4.78 -9.31 -0.75
N ALA A 392 -4.97 -7.99 -0.91
CA ALA A 392 -5.07 -7.34 -2.20
C ALA A 392 -3.74 -6.71 -2.64
N GLY A 393 -3.39 -6.87 -3.92
CA GLY A 393 -2.12 -6.41 -4.48
C GLY A 393 -1.30 -7.51 -5.14
N ARG A 394 0.02 -7.31 -5.24
CA ARG A 394 0.94 -8.20 -5.98
C ARG A 394 1.14 -9.56 -5.31
N ALA A 395 1.00 -9.64 -3.97
CA ALA A 395 1.22 -10.86 -3.19
C ALA A 395 2.51 -11.63 -3.55
N THR A 396 3.60 -10.88 -3.84
CA THR A 396 4.85 -11.44 -4.34
C THR A 396 5.37 -12.55 -3.43
N THR A 397 5.57 -13.72 -4.01
CA THR A 397 6.12 -14.90 -3.35
C THR A 397 7.37 -15.36 -4.10
N CYS A 398 8.50 -15.44 -3.42
CA CYS A 398 9.76 -15.87 -4.00
C CYS A 398 10.26 -17.14 -3.31
N TRP A 399 10.64 -18.12 -4.11
CA TRP A 399 11.25 -19.37 -3.67
C TRP A 399 12.67 -19.48 -4.21
N LYS A 400 13.59 -19.97 -3.38
CA LYS A 400 14.82 -20.57 -3.85
C LYS A 400 14.46 -21.95 -4.39
N ALA A 401 14.89 -22.24 -5.60
CA ALA A 401 14.64 -23.49 -6.28
C ALA A 401 15.93 -24.05 -6.87
N HIS A 402 15.92 -25.31 -7.27
CA HIS A 402 16.99 -25.93 -8.04
C HIS A 402 16.38 -26.94 -9.03
N ARG A 403 17.13 -27.32 -10.07
CA ARG A 403 16.70 -28.44 -10.93
C ARG A 403 16.77 -29.73 -10.14
N GLU A 404 15.84 -30.65 -10.38
CA GLU A 404 15.88 -31.96 -9.73
C GLU A 404 17.17 -32.73 -10.08
N GLU A 405 17.65 -32.58 -11.31
CA GLU A 405 18.87 -33.20 -11.84
C GLU A 405 20.17 -32.53 -11.37
N ASP A 406 20.12 -31.25 -10.98
CA ASP A 406 21.28 -30.45 -10.60
C ASP A 406 20.96 -29.57 -9.37
N PRO A 407 21.05 -30.14 -8.16
CA PRO A 407 20.77 -29.42 -6.93
C PRO A 407 21.79 -28.33 -6.57
N GLY A 408 22.97 -28.34 -7.22
CA GLY A 408 24.05 -27.40 -6.91
C GLY A 408 23.82 -26.00 -7.48
N VAL A 409 22.97 -25.87 -8.51
CA VAL A 409 22.71 -24.60 -9.19
C VAL A 409 21.37 -24.02 -8.74
N PRO A 410 21.37 -22.88 -8.01
CA PRO A 410 20.14 -22.26 -7.53
C PRO A 410 19.42 -21.49 -8.64
N PHE A 411 18.11 -21.38 -8.49
CA PHE A 411 17.20 -20.52 -9.25
C PHE A 411 16.31 -19.76 -8.26
N VAL A 412 15.70 -18.68 -8.75
CA VAL A 412 14.65 -17.98 -8.02
C VAL A 412 13.35 -18.09 -8.81
N VAL A 413 12.30 -18.64 -8.17
CA VAL A 413 10.93 -18.67 -8.70
C VAL A 413 10.15 -17.55 -8.02
N LYS A 414 9.68 -16.57 -8.78
CA LYS A 414 8.88 -15.43 -8.33
C LYS A 414 7.47 -15.54 -8.89
N ASP A 415 6.50 -15.65 -8.00
CA ASP A 415 5.07 -15.53 -8.30
C ASP A 415 4.56 -14.15 -7.90
N SER A 416 3.80 -13.49 -8.79
CA SER A 416 3.20 -12.19 -8.50
C SER A 416 1.94 -11.90 -9.31
N TRP A 417 1.05 -11.08 -8.75
CA TRP A 417 -0.18 -10.63 -9.40
C TRP A 417 0.01 -9.26 -10.03
N GLN A 418 0.12 -9.26 -11.35
CA GLN A 418 0.51 -8.11 -12.15
C GLN A 418 -0.68 -7.55 -12.92
N TYR A 419 -0.69 -6.25 -13.14
CA TYR A 419 -1.73 -5.60 -13.94
C TYR A 419 -1.65 -6.05 -15.40
N THR A 420 -2.80 -6.14 -16.06
CA THR A 420 -2.88 -6.49 -17.49
C THR A 420 -2.33 -5.40 -18.40
N GLU A 421 -2.42 -4.14 -17.98
CA GLU A 421 -1.95 -3.00 -18.77
C GLU A 421 -0.44 -2.75 -18.73
N ARG A 422 0.33 -3.58 -18.02
CA ARG A 422 1.79 -3.44 -17.91
C ARG A 422 2.52 -4.50 -18.71
N ASP A 423 3.72 -4.14 -19.15
CA ASP A 423 4.68 -5.07 -19.71
C ASP A 423 4.99 -6.18 -18.70
N GLU A 424 5.15 -7.41 -19.19
CA GLU A 424 5.45 -8.55 -18.33
C GLU A 424 6.92 -8.50 -17.90
N GLU A 425 7.19 -8.70 -16.61
CA GLU A 425 8.55 -8.75 -16.10
C GLU A 425 9.38 -9.86 -16.76
N GLY A 426 8.75 -11.00 -17.05
CA GLY A 426 9.37 -12.11 -17.75
C GLY A 426 9.92 -11.72 -19.12
N ASP A 427 9.14 -10.96 -19.91
CA ASP A 427 9.56 -10.45 -21.22
C ASP A 427 10.71 -9.45 -21.10
N LEU A 428 10.64 -8.54 -20.13
CA LEU A 428 11.67 -7.53 -19.91
C LEU A 428 13.00 -8.15 -19.49
N LEU A 429 12.97 -9.18 -18.64
CA LEU A 429 14.16 -9.93 -18.24
C LEU A 429 14.72 -10.77 -19.39
N GLN A 430 13.84 -11.39 -20.19
CA GLN A 430 14.26 -12.13 -21.38
C GLN A 430 14.97 -11.19 -22.36
N GLU A 431 14.36 -10.06 -22.69
CA GLU A 431 14.94 -9.04 -23.57
C GLU A 431 16.28 -8.51 -23.04
N ALA A 432 16.37 -8.20 -21.75
CA ALA A 432 17.62 -7.75 -21.14
C ALA A 432 18.72 -8.82 -21.25
N THR A 433 18.37 -10.09 -21.04
CA THR A 433 19.31 -11.21 -21.13
C THR A 433 19.79 -11.43 -22.56
N GLU A 434 18.88 -11.39 -23.54
CA GLU A 434 19.19 -11.54 -24.98
C GLU A 434 20.05 -10.38 -25.51
N ARG A 435 19.86 -9.17 -24.97
CA ARG A 435 20.69 -8.00 -25.28
C ARG A 435 22.04 -7.98 -24.55
N GLY A 436 22.35 -9.01 -23.76
CA GLY A 436 23.62 -9.11 -23.05
C GLY A 436 23.79 -8.10 -21.93
N VAL A 437 22.69 -7.67 -21.29
CA VAL A 437 22.74 -6.77 -20.13
C VAL A 437 23.50 -7.44 -18.99
N VAL A 438 24.45 -6.71 -18.40
CA VAL A 438 25.29 -7.20 -17.28
C VAL A 438 24.70 -6.79 -15.94
N ASN A 439 25.04 -7.51 -14.86
CA ASN A 439 24.66 -7.19 -13.48
C ASN A 439 23.14 -6.94 -13.29
N VAL A 440 22.33 -7.71 -14.00
CA VAL A 440 20.88 -7.84 -13.82
C VAL A 440 20.56 -9.32 -13.79
N ALA A 441 19.58 -9.73 -12.98
CA ALA A 441 19.17 -11.13 -12.93
C ALA A 441 18.85 -11.66 -14.32
N ARG A 442 19.45 -12.79 -14.67
CA ARG A 442 19.30 -13.43 -15.97
C ARG A 442 18.03 -14.23 -16.02
N TYR A 443 17.35 -14.10 -17.14
CA TYR A 443 16.17 -14.86 -17.48
C TYR A 443 16.45 -16.36 -17.55
N TYR A 444 15.50 -17.15 -17.03
CA TYR A 444 15.44 -18.59 -17.25
C TYR A 444 14.15 -19.00 -17.95
N HIS A 445 13.00 -18.62 -17.38
CA HIS A 445 11.68 -18.94 -17.90
C HIS A 445 10.64 -17.98 -17.34
N HIS A 446 9.50 -17.80 -18.01
CA HIS A 446 8.33 -17.15 -17.44
C HIS A 446 7.06 -17.80 -17.99
N ALA A 447 5.98 -17.72 -17.24
CA ALA A 447 4.67 -18.21 -17.65
C ALA A 447 3.55 -17.41 -16.98
N THR A 448 2.44 -17.28 -17.70
CA THR A 448 1.16 -16.93 -17.07
C THR A 448 0.59 -18.21 -16.44
N VAL A 449 0.25 -18.14 -15.14
CA VAL A 449 -0.26 -19.31 -14.42
C VAL A 449 -1.68 -19.60 -14.89
N CYS A 450 -1.97 -20.89 -15.11
CA CYS A 450 -3.29 -21.35 -15.51
C CYS A 450 -3.87 -22.30 -14.45
N VAL A 451 -5.13 -22.09 -14.10
CA VAL A 451 -5.90 -22.92 -13.15
C VAL A 451 -7.12 -23.45 -13.88
N HIS A 452 -7.32 -24.77 -13.86
CA HIS A 452 -8.38 -25.46 -14.61
C HIS A 452 -8.41 -25.10 -16.13
N GLY A 453 -7.23 -24.92 -16.73
CA GLY A 453 -7.09 -24.60 -18.16
C GLY A 453 -7.43 -23.15 -18.54
N LYS A 454 -7.66 -22.26 -17.57
CA LYS A 454 -7.88 -20.83 -17.78
C LYS A 454 -6.76 -20.02 -17.14
N ILE A 455 -6.50 -18.83 -17.67
CA ILE A 455 -5.58 -17.86 -17.07
C ILE A 455 -6.04 -17.58 -15.64
N ASP A 456 -5.09 -17.58 -14.70
CA ASP A 456 -5.37 -17.28 -13.30
C ASP A 456 -5.42 -15.77 -13.08
N ASP A 457 -6.56 -15.16 -13.38
CA ASP A 457 -6.83 -13.74 -13.16
C ASP A 457 -7.93 -13.51 -12.11
N ALA A 458 -7.91 -12.31 -11.52
CA ALA A 458 -8.77 -12.00 -10.39
C ALA A 458 -10.25 -11.76 -10.77
N GLN A 459 -10.56 -11.36 -12.01
CA GLN A 459 -11.93 -11.02 -12.42
C GLN A 459 -12.66 -12.21 -13.05
N ASP A 460 -12.05 -12.86 -14.03
CA ASP A 460 -12.70 -13.91 -14.81
C ASP A 460 -12.52 -15.28 -14.18
N ASN A 461 -11.34 -15.60 -13.66
CA ASN A 461 -11.09 -16.90 -13.02
C ASN A 461 -11.52 -16.90 -11.55
N VAL A 462 -10.90 -16.08 -10.69
CA VAL A 462 -11.14 -16.13 -9.24
C VAL A 462 -12.57 -15.70 -8.87
N ARG A 463 -13.09 -14.64 -9.50
CA ARG A 463 -14.46 -14.16 -9.29
C ARG A 463 -15.48 -14.80 -10.24
N GLY A 464 -15.05 -15.62 -11.21
CA GLY A 464 -15.93 -16.25 -12.18
C GLY A 464 -16.74 -15.25 -13.02
N GLY A 465 -16.21 -14.05 -13.29
CA GLY A 465 -16.86 -13.02 -14.10
C GLY A 465 -17.98 -12.24 -13.39
N LEU A 466 -18.09 -12.30 -12.06
CA LEU A 466 -19.09 -11.52 -11.31
C LEU A 466 -18.93 -10.00 -11.57
N ASP A 467 -20.00 -9.36 -12.04
CA ASP A 467 -20.01 -7.92 -12.26
C ASP A 467 -20.19 -7.17 -10.93
N ILE A 468 -19.11 -6.55 -10.45
CA ILE A 468 -19.13 -5.76 -9.21
C ILE A 468 -20.13 -4.59 -9.24
N ARG A 469 -20.55 -4.15 -10.43
CA ARG A 469 -21.51 -3.04 -10.60
C ARG A 469 -22.93 -3.43 -10.19
N THR A 470 -23.23 -4.73 -10.16
CA THR A 470 -24.53 -5.25 -9.71
C THR A 470 -24.60 -5.41 -8.19
N ALA A 471 -23.53 -5.12 -7.45
CA ALA A 471 -23.52 -5.23 -5.99
C ALA A 471 -24.53 -4.26 -5.36
N SER A 472 -25.25 -4.72 -4.34
CA SER A 472 -26.24 -3.92 -3.60
C SER A 472 -25.70 -2.59 -3.05
N ASN A 473 -24.40 -2.53 -2.74
CA ASN A 473 -23.74 -1.34 -2.22
C ASN A 473 -22.95 -0.56 -3.28
N TYR A 474 -23.02 -0.95 -4.55
CA TYR A 474 -22.40 -0.22 -5.65
C TYR A 474 -23.08 1.14 -5.84
N ARG A 475 -22.30 2.21 -5.88
CA ARG A 475 -22.78 3.57 -6.17
C ARG A 475 -22.05 4.09 -7.41
N PRO A 476 -22.72 4.18 -8.57
CA PRO A 476 -22.12 4.78 -9.76
C PRO A 476 -21.70 6.22 -9.44
N LYS A 477 -20.57 6.65 -10.00
CA LYS A 477 -20.18 8.06 -9.93
C LYS A 477 -21.23 8.86 -10.70
N ARG A 478 -21.94 9.79 -10.03
CA ARG A 478 -22.72 10.82 -10.73
C ARG A 478 -21.73 11.56 -11.61
N LEU A 479 -21.78 11.33 -12.93
CA LEU A 479 -21.14 12.24 -13.88
C LEU A 479 -21.78 13.60 -13.60
N ALA A 480 -20.96 14.58 -13.20
CA ALA A 480 -21.43 15.95 -13.12
C ALA A 480 -21.80 16.36 -14.54
N LEU A 481 -23.09 16.24 -14.88
CA LEU A 481 -23.63 16.88 -16.07
C LEU A 481 -23.49 18.38 -15.84
N SER A 482 -22.59 18.99 -16.61
CA SER A 482 -22.57 20.43 -16.81
C SER A 482 -23.79 20.84 -17.63
N THR A 483 -24.37 21.98 -17.23
CA THR A 483 -25.35 22.84 -17.92
C THR A 483 -26.80 22.36 -18.10
N GLY A 484 -27.71 23.17 -17.53
CA GLY A 484 -29.14 23.17 -17.76
C GLY A 484 -29.84 24.19 -16.86
N THR A 485 -29.81 25.46 -17.26
CA THR A 485 -30.51 26.59 -16.65
C THR A 485 -32.01 26.30 -16.50
N GLY A 486 -32.58 26.56 -15.33
CA GLY A 486 -34.03 26.44 -15.11
C GLY A 486 -34.43 27.00 -13.75
N VAL A 487 -34.84 28.27 -13.75
CA VAL A 487 -35.43 29.01 -12.62
C VAL A 487 -36.84 28.48 -12.37
N ALA A 488 -37.14 28.08 -11.13
CA ALA A 488 -38.49 28.19 -10.55
C ALA A 488 -38.42 28.08 -9.02
N ASP A 489 -39.02 29.08 -8.39
CA ASP A 489 -39.02 29.43 -6.99
C ASP A 489 -39.97 28.58 -6.11
N ALA A 490 -39.60 28.55 -4.83
CA ALA A 490 -40.44 28.62 -3.63
C ALA A 490 -41.50 27.52 -3.32
N LEU A 491 -41.41 26.92 -2.13
CA LEU A 491 -42.12 27.39 -0.93
C LEU A 491 -41.92 26.46 0.30
N ARG A 492 -41.42 27.09 1.37
CA ARG A 492 -41.85 27.02 2.78
C ARG A 492 -41.52 25.83 3.70
N ASN A 493 -40.84 26.25 4.79
CA ASN A 493 -41.08 25.98 6.22
C ASN A 493 -40.91 24.53 6.70
N GLY A 494 -40.00 24.19 7.62
CA GLY A 494 -39.51 24.92 8.78
C GLY A 494 -40.13 24.35 10.05
N ARG A 495 -39.36 23.58 10.84
CA ARG A 495 -39.34 23.62 12.31
C ARG A 495 -38.28 22.69 12.91
N ASN A 496 -37.38 23.33 13.66
CA ASN A 496 -36.42 22.76 14.59
C ASN A 496 -37.10 22.32 15.90
N ASN A 497 -36.56 21.27 16.53
CA ASN A 497 -36.10 21.21 17.93
C ASN A 497 -35.88 19.72 18.28
N ALA A 498 -34.83 19.20 18.92
CA ALA A 498 -33.65 19.65 19.67
C ALA A 498 -33.61 18.85 20.99
N ARG A 499 -32.42 18.28 21.29
CA ARG A 499 -31.90 17.82 22.62
C ARG A 499 -32.45 16.49 23.14
N SER A 500 -31.68 15.60 23.80
CA SER A 500 -30.34 15.60 24.47
C SER A 500 -29.92 14.11 24.62
N SER A 501 -28.68 13.63 24.53
CA SER A 501 -27.44 13.89 25.31
C SER A 501 -26.29 13.05 24.64
N VAL A 502 -25.06 13.49 24.27
CA VAL A 502 -23.91 14.14 24.96
C VAL A 502 -23.47 13.30 26.18
N LYS A 503 -22.24 12.79 26.42
CA LYS A 503 -20.84 12.83 25.90
C LYS A 503 -20.12 11.61 26.57
N ARG A 504 -19.27 10.81 25.90
CA ARG A 504 -17.78 10.91 25.76
C ARG A 504 -16.94 11.17 27.03
N SER A 505 -15.82 10.43 27.17
CA SER A 505 -14.40 10.92 27.14
C SER A 505 -13.47 9.71 27.38
N SER A 506 -12.51 9.29 26.56
CA SER A 506 -11.28 9.91 26.00
C SER A 506 -10.26 10.40 27.04
N SER A 507 -9.08 9.79 27.05
CA SER A 507 -7.82 10.47 27.37
C SER A 507 -6.79 10.19 26.27
N GLN A 508 -6.37 11.31 25.70
CA GLN A 508 -5.29 11.66 24.79
C GLN A 508 -4.24 10.60 24.38
N ALA A 509 -4.15 10.41 23.06
CA ALA A 509 -2.90 10.38 22.30
C ALA A 509 -3.18 10.93 20.89
N GLY A 510 -3.46 12.24 20.83
CA GLY A 510 -3.66 12.96 19.58
C GLY A 510 -2.32 13.43 19.03
N ALA A 511 -1.75 12.67 18.11
CA ALA A 511 -0.75 13.18 17.17
C ALA A 511 -1.18 12.75 15.77
N SER A 512 -1.68 13.70 14.97
CA SER A 512 -1.91 13.50 13.55
C SER A 512 -0.58 13.11 12.88
N LEU A 513 -0.47 11.88 12.39
CA LEU A 513 0.67 11.48 11.58
C LEU A 513 0.65 12.26 10.24
N PRO A 514 1.82 12.70 9.73
CA PRO A 514 1.89 13.38 8.44
C PRO A 514 1.44 12.44 7.32
N PRO A 515 1.00 12.97 6.16
CA PRO A 515 0.53 12.16 5.05
C PRO A 515 1.70 11.30 4.53
N SER A 516 1.63 9.99 4.78
CA SER A 516 2.59 9.03 4.25
C SER A 516 2.38 8.80 2.76
N LYS A 517 3.49 8.77 2.02
CA LYS A 517 3.49 8.67 0.56
C LYS A 517 2.92 7.34 0.09
N ARG A 518 1.86 7.50 -0.72
CA ARG A 518 1.02 6.53 -1.41
C ARG A 518 1.75 5.36 -2.06
N SER A 519 1.20 4.15 -1.85
CA SER A 519 1.14 3.15 -2.93
C SER A 519 0.28 3.72 -4.04
N CYS A 520 0.88 4.07 -5.16
CA CYS A 520 0.11 4.38 -6.35
C CYS A 520 -0.32 3.08 -7.01
N SER A 521 -1.55 2.70 -6.71
CA SER A 521 -2.44 2.21 -7.76
C SER A 521 -3.87 2.78 -7.70
N ALA A 522 -4.20 3.61 -6.69
CA ALA A 522 -5.29 4.58 -6.76
C ALA A 522 -5.04 5.72 -5.77
N SER A 523 -5.19 6.97 -6.21
CA SER A 523 -5.14 8.16 -5.37
C SER A 523 -6.34 8.24 -4.40
N PRO A 524 -6.18 8.47 -3.08
CA PRO A 524 -7.32 8.64 -2.17
C PRO A 524 -8.01 10.00 -2.25
N THR A 525 -7.49 10.98 -2.99
CA THR A 525 -8.10 12.33 -3.05
C THR A 525 -9.35 12.43 -3.92
N LYS A 526 -9.74 11.35 -4.59
CA LYS A 526 -11.12 11.12 -5.03
C LYS A 526 -11.36 9.62 -4.89
N ALA A 527 -12.35 9.20 -4.11
CA ALA A 527 -12.90 7.86 -4.21
C ALA A 527 -13.24 7.60 -5.69
N SER A 528 -12.33 6.92 -6.38
CA SER A 528 -12.52 6.49 -7.75
C SER A 528 -13.44 5.28 -7.66
N ASN A 529 -14.75 5.49 -7.80
CA ASN A 529 -15.73 4.39 -7.91
C ASN A 529 -15.58 3.58 -9.22
N ASN A 530 -14.47 3.74 -9.96
CA ASN A 530 -14.17 2.89 -11.11
C ASN A 530 -13.61 1.55 -10.61
N PRO A 531 -13.98 0.42 -11.24
CA PRO A 531 -13.39 -0.89 -10.96
C PRO A 531 -11.87 -0.82 -10.99
N LEU A 532 -11.21 -1.50 -10.04
CA LEU A 532 -9.75 -1.66 -10.10
C LEU A 532 -9.37 -2.44 -11.37
N PRO A 533 -8.27 -2.07 -12.05
CA PRO A 533 -7.78 -2.84 -13.20
C PRO A 533 -7.50 -4.29 -12.83
N ASN A 534 -7.73 -5.21 -13.77
CA ASN A 534 -7.56 -6.65 -13.52
C ASN A 534 -6.10 -7.00 -13.20
N ARG A 535 -5.90 -8.07 -12.44
CA ARG A 535 -4.59 -8.64 -12.15
C ARG A 535 -4.53 -10.09 -12.60
N VAL A 536 -3.43 -10.45 -13.23
CA VAL A 536 -3.10 -11.80 -13.70
C VAL A 536 -1.94 -12.34 -12.88
N HIS A 537 -2.02 -13.60 -12.49
CA HIS A 537 -0.97 -14.32 -11.79
C HIS A 537 0.14 -14.74 -12.78
N ARG A 538 1.34 -14.20 -12.57
CA ARG A 538 2.52 -14.45 -13.40
C ARG A 538 3.63 -15.08 -12.57
N ARG A 539 4.32 -16.04 -13.20
CA ARG A 539 5.50 -16.72 -12.67
C ARG A 539 6.71 -16.36 -13.50
N VAL A 540 7.77 -15.91 -12.84
CA VAL A 540 9.07 -15.61 -13.44
C VAL A 540 10.14 -16.44 -12.75
N ILE A 541 11.03 -17.03 -13.54
CA ILE A 541 12.14 -17.86 -13.06
C ILE A 541 13.44 -17.23 -13.52
N MET A 542 14.31 -16.94 -12.55
CA MET A 542 15.60 -16.29 -12.76
C MET A 542 16.74 -17.24 -12.40
N ARG A 543 17.86 -17.12 -13.11
CA ARG A 543 19.08 -17.91 -12.88
C ARG A 543 19.86 -17.43 -11.67
N ASP A 544 19.84 -16.13 -11.42
CA ASP A 544 20.69 -15.53 -10.40
C ASP A 544 20.02 -15.53 -9.03
N TYR A 545 20.73 -16.07 -8.04
CA TYR A 545 20.38 -16.08 -6.63
C TYR A 545 21.38 -15.24 -5.84
N GLY A 546 20.88 -14.41 -4.94
CA GLY A 546 21.69 -13.59 -4.06
C GLY A 546 20.89 -13.12 -2.85
N GLU A 547 21.57 -12.38 -1.98
CA GLU A 547 20.98 -11.74 -0.80
C GLU A 547 20.86 -10.23 -1.03
N PRO A 548 19.94 -9.52 -0.36
CA PRO A 548 19.86 -8.07 -0.47
C PRO A 548 21.19 -7.39 -0.10
N ILE A 549 21.55 -6.32 -0.81
CA ILE A 549 22.87 -5.68 -0.73
C ILE A 549 23.26 -5.25 0.69
N TYR A 550 22.29 -4.90 1.53
CA TYR A 550 22.51 -4.50 2.92
C TYR A 550 22.96 -5.66 3.83
N LYS A 551 23.00 -6.90 3.32
CA LYS A 551 23.55 -8.07 4.01
C LYS A 551 25.02 -8.35 3.66
N ALA A 552 25.67 -7.49 2.87
CA ALA A 552 27.08 -7.63 2.53
C ALA A 552 27.95 -7.84 3.79
N SER A 553 28.87 -8.80 3.73
CA SER A 553 29.70 -9.20 4.87
C SER A 553 30.71 -8.13 5.30
N THR A 554 31.11 -7.26 4.37
CA THR A 554 32.08 -6.20 4.59
C THR A 554 31.72 -4.91 3.85
N ARG A 555 32.25 -3.77 4.33
CA ARG A 555 32.18 -2.48 3.62
C ARG A 555 32.72 -2.56 2.19
N GLN A 556 33.81 -3.28 1.99
CA GLN A 556 34.41 -3.45 0.66
C GLN A 556 33.46 -4.22 -0.27
N ALA A 557 32.85 -5.31 0.21
CA ALA A 557 31.85 -6.06 -0.54
C ALA A 557 30.62 -5.19 -0.88
N LEU A 558 30.15 -4.36 0.06
CA LEU A 558 29.06 -3.41 -0.17
C LEU A 558 29.39 -2.39 -1.27
N LEU A 559 30.58 -1.78 -1.22
CA LEU A 559 31.01 -0.80 -2.22
C LEU A 559 31.19 -1.42 -3.61
N ALA A 560 31.77 -2.62 -3.69
CA ALA A 560 31.91 -3.36 -4.93
C ALA A 560 30.53 -3.72 -5.52
N ALA A 561 29.60 -4.19 -4.69
CA ALA A 561 28.25 -4.51 -5.14
C ALA A 561 27.47 -3.27 -5.62
N LEU A 562 27.64 -2.12 -4.96
CA LEU A 562 27.06 -0.85 -5.41
C LEU A 562 27.60 -0.44 -6.78
N GLU A 563 28.90 -0.59 -7.01
CA GLU A 563 29.54 -0.28 -8.28
C GLU A 563 28.96 -1.14 -9.42
N ASP A 564 28.91 -2.45 -9.20
CA ASP A 564 28.36 -3.41 -10.16
C ASP A 564 26.87 -3.17 -10.44
N CYS A 565 26.07 -2.82 -9.43
CA CYS A 565 24.66 -2.48 -9.61
C CYS A 565 24.48 -1.17 -10.41
N ILE A 566 25.37 -0.19 -10.23
CA ILE A 566 25.40 1.02 -11.07
C ILE A 566 25.74 0.65 -12.52
N ALA A 567 26.68 -0.28 -12.74
CA ALA A 567 26.98 -0.81 -14.07
C ALA A 567 25.78 -1.57 -14.67
N GLY A 568 25.04 -2.34 -13.88
CA GLY A 568 23.82 -3.01 -14.33
C GLY A 568 22.71 -2.03 -14.72
N HIS A 569 22.52 -0.97 -13.93
CA HIS A 569 21.58 0.10 -14.28
C HIS A 569 21.98 0.81 -15.59
N GLN A 570 23.28 1.09 -15.77
CA GLN A 570 23.82 1.66 -17.02
C GLN A 570 23.53 0.74 -18.21
N SER A 571 23.78 -0.56 -18.05
CA SER A 571 23.59 -1.56 -19.10
C SER A 571 22.12 -1.72 -19.50
N LEU A 572 21.18 -1.69 -18.54
CA LEU A 572 19.74 -1.63 -18.82
C LEU A 572 19.35 -0.39 -19.63
N GLN A 573 19.83 0.79 -19.22
CA GLN A 573 19.53 2.05 -19.90
C GLN A 573 20.10 2.05 -21.33
N GLN A 574 21.29 1.48 -21.54
CA GLN A 574 21.85 1.29 -22.88
C GLN A 574 21.01 0.34 -23.75
N ALA A 575 20.45 -0.71 -23.14
CA ALA A 575 19.50 -1.61 -23.78
C ALA A 575 18.11 -0.97 -24.02
N GLY A 576 17.88 0.27 -23.60
CA GLY A 576 16.60 0.97 -23.77
C GLY A 576 15.55 0.58 -22.75
N ILE A 577 15.95 0.04 -21.59
CA ILE A 577 15.06 -0.34 -20.50
C ILE A 577 15.35 0.54 -19.29
N LEU A 578 14.34 1.25 -18.78
CA LEU A 578 14.45 2.04 -17.56
C LEU A 578 13.78 1.31 -16.40
N HIS A 579 14.54 0.97 -15.36
CA HIS A 579 14.08 0.12 -14.25
C HIS A 579 12.99 0.75 -13.37
N ARG A 580 13.10 2.06 -13.07
CA ARG A 580 12.16 2.87 -12.26
C ARG A 580 11.89 2.45 -10.79
N ASP A 581 12.47 1.36 -10.30
CA ASP A 581 12.26 0.86 -8.93
C ASP A 581 13.56 0.53 -8.20
N ILE A 582 14.55 1.42 -8.30
CA ILE A 582 15.83 1.24 -7.61
C ILE A 582 15.63 1.45 -6.11
N SER A 583 15.88 0.39 -5.33
CA SER A 583 15.79 0.36 -3.87
C SER A 583 16.78 -0.64 -3.29
N VAL A 584 17.09 -0.50 -1.99
CA VAL A 584 17.99 -1.41 -1.24
C VAL A 584 17.54 -2.88 -1.25
N ASN A 585 16.27 -3.14 -1.56
CA ASN A 585 15.71 -4.50 -1.65
C ASN A 585 15.83 -5.12 -3.05
N ASN A 586 16.12 -4.31 -4.06
CA ASN A 586 16.23 -4.73 -5.46
C ASN A 586 17.69 -4.76 -5.95
N LEU A 587 18.62 -4.48 -5.04
CA LEU A 587 20.07 -4.58 -5.22
C LEU A 587 20.52 -5.86 -4.52
N MET A 588 21.13 -6.79 -5.25
CA MET A 588 21.50 -8.11 -4.75
C MET A 588 23.02 -8.29 -4.72
N ILE A 589 23.52 -9.07 -3.78
CA ILE A 589 24.92 -9.49 -3.66
C ILE A 589 25.01 -11.02 -3.53
N ASN A 590 26.01 -11.60 -4.19
CA ASN A 590 26.41 -12.99 -4.10
C ASN A 590 27.89 -13.07 -3.71
N GLU A 591 28.16 -13.43 -2.45
CA GLU A 591 29.53 -13.59 -1.93
C GLU A 591 30.00 -15.06 -1.97
N ASP A 592 29.12 -15.98 -2.37
CA ASP A 592 29.45 -17.38 -2.57
C ASP A 592 30.17 -17.57 -3.92
N LYS A 593 31.43 -17.99 -3.84
CA LYS A 593 32.29 -18.21 -5.01
C LYS A 593 31.94 -19.47 -5.80
N GLU A 594 31.24 -20.42 -5.18
CA GLU A 594 30.78 -21.65 -5.83
C GLU A 594 29.45 -21.43 -6.56
N ASN A 595 28.69 -20.40 -6.18
CA ASN A 595 27.44 -20.04 -6.82
C ASN A 595 27.69 -19.34 -8.19
N PRO A 596 27.17 -19.87 -9.31
CA PRO A 596 27.37 -19.33 -10.66
C PRO A 596 26.59 -18.03 -10.96
N SER A 597 25.90 -17.47 -9.96
CA SER A 597 25.18 -16.20 -10.07
C SER A 597 26.13 -15.00 -10.18
N TRP A 598 25.65 -13.89 -10.74
CA TRP A 598 26.38 -12.62 -10.71
C TRP A 598 26.81 -12.26 -9.29
N ARG A 599 28.03 -11.72 -9.13
CA ARG A 599 28.56 -11.26 -7.83
C ARG A 599 27.68 -10.19 -7.19
N SER A 600 27.05 -9.36 -8.01
CA SER A 600 25.95 -8.49 -7.60
C SER A 600 25.13 -8.07 -8.82
N PHE A 601 23.85 -7.78 -8.60
CA PHE A 601 22.91 -7.58 -9.71
C PHE A 601 21.62 -6.89 -9.27
N LEU A 602 20.91 -6.31 -10.24
CA LEU A 602 19.57 -5.75 -10.06
C LEU A 602 18.47 -6.81 -10.30
N ILE A 603 17.35 -6.66 -9.60
CA ILE A 603 16.13 -7.46 -9.75
C ILE A 603 14.87 -6.57 -9.79
N ASP A 604 13.71 -7.17 -10.07
CA ASP A 604 12.38 -6.54 -10.05
C ASP A 604 12.15 -5.52 -11.18
N LEU A 605 11.97 -6.03 -12.41
CA LEU A 605 11.63 -5.21 -13.59
C LEU A 605 10.12 -4.97 -13.75
N ASP A 606 9.29 -5.31 -12.74
CA ASP A 606 7.82 -5.13 -12.76
C ASP A 606 7.36 -3.67 -13.02
N LEU A 607 8.22 -2.71 -12.68
CA LEU A 607 7.97 -1.28 -12.91
C LEU A 607 8.76 -0.73 -14.09
N ALA A 608 9.55 -1.53 -14.80
CA ALA A 608 10.38 -1.03 -15.87
C ALA A 608 9.56 -0.60 -17.09
N ILE A 609 10.15 0.23 -17.95
CA ILE A 609 9.58 0.63 -19.24
C ILE A 609 10.63 0.57 -20.33
N ARG A 610 10.18 0.31 -21.56
CA ARG A 610 10.98 0.50 -22.77
C ARG A 610 11.04 1.99 -23.12
N GLU A 611 12.25 2.53 -23.17
CA GLU A 611 12.53 3.86 -23.67
C GLU A 611 12.40 3.83 -25.20
N LYS A 612 11.35 4.45 -25.76
CA LYS A 612 11.15 4.49 -27.23
C LYS A 612 12.32 5.23 -27.88
N ARG A 613 13.22 4.49 -28.53
CA ARG A 613 14.29 5.03 -29.38
C ARG A 613 13.99 4.77 -30.85
N ASP A 614 12.98 5.45 -31.39
CA ASP A 614 12.87 5.63 -32.84
C ASP A 614 13.14 7.09 -33.17
N GLY A 615 14.15 7.31 -34.01
CA GLY A 615 14.69 8.61 -34.44
C GLY A 615 13.75 9.48 -35.28
N LYS A 616 12.48 9.63 -34.89
CA LYS A 616 11.60 10.72 -35.30
C LYS A 616 10.92 11.27 -34.06
N GLY A 617 11.45 12.38 -33.56
CA GLY A 617 10.85 13.14 -32.49
C GLY A 617 9.41 13.49 -32.84
N ARG A 618 8.47 12.82 -32.18
CA ARG A 618 7.07 13.24 -32.14
C ARG A 618 6.89 13.98 -30.83
N VAL A 619 6.76 15.30 -30.90
CA VAL A 619 6.23 16.10 -29.78
C VAL A 619 4.79 15.65 -29.59
N VAL A 620 4.50 15.06 -28.43
CA VAL A 620 3.13 14.79 -28.00
C VAL A 620 2.78 15.85 -26.96
N ALA A 621 1.94 16.79 -27.37
CA ALA A 621 1.45 17.85 -26.52
C ALA A 621 0.64 17.25 -25.36
N ARG A 622 1.05 17.52 -24.11
CA ARG A 622 0.29 17.21 -22.88
C ARG A 622 0.09 15.71 -22.63
N PHE A 623 1.18 14.98 -22.38
CA PHE A 623 1.18 13.57 -21.95
C PHE A 623 0.18 13.32 -20.82
N ASP A 624 -1.00 12.84 -21.19
CA ASP A 624 -2.07 12.48 -20.28
C ASP A 624 -1.54 11.44 -19.30
N LYS A 625 -1.47 11.88 -18.04
CA LYS A 625 -1.54 10.99 -16.88
C LYS A 625 -0.23 10.19 -16.67
N TRP A 626 0.73 10.87 -16.06
CA TRP A 626 1.63 10.31 -15.05
C TRP A 626 0.83 9.47 -14.05
N ASN A 627 0.57 8.21 -14.36
CA ASN A 627 -0.57 7.42 -13.84
C ASN A 627 -0.51 7.02 -12.34
N PHE A 628 -0.15 7.94 -11.43
CA PHE A 628 -1.04 8.47 -10.38
C PHE A 628 -0.37 8.86 -9.04
N VAL A 629 0.96 8.95 -8.95
CA VAL A 629 1.76 9.98 -8.23
C VAL A 629 3.13 10.07 -8.90
N ASP A 630 3.72 11.26 -8.81
CA ASP A 630 4.86 11.74 -9.57
C ASP A 630 6.24 11.23 -9.05
N THR A 631 7.06 10.69 -9.97
CA THR A 631 8.47 10.35 -9.73
C THR A 631 9.30 11.62 -9.54
N ASP A 632 8.92 12.76 -10.11
CA ASP A 632 9.54 14.06 -9.85
C ASP A 632 9.20 14.59 -8.45
N GLU A 633 8.08 14.19 -7.84
CA GLU A 633 7.70 14.50 -6.45
C GLU A 633 8.43 13.58 -5.45
N LEU A 634 8.69 12.31 -5.81
CA LEU A 634 9.60 11.44 -5.05
C LEU A 634 11.05 11.89 -5.18
N ALA A 635 11.50 12.21 -6.39
CA ALA A 635 12.80 12.82 -6.63
C ALA A 635 12.90 14.18 -5.96
N GLY A 636 11.81 14.96 -5.89
CA GLY A 636 11.73 16.26 -5.23
C GLY A 636 11.86 16.14 -3.70
N MET A 637 11.22 15.15 -3.09
CA MET A 637 11.38 14.86 -1.66
C MET A 637 12.75 14.27 -1.33
N LYS A 638 13.25 13.30 -2.12
CA LYS A 638 14.62 12.78 -1.98
C LYS A 638 15.69 13.86 -2.25
N LYS A 639 15.40 14.80 -3.15
CA LYS A 639 16.26 15.95 -3.46
C LYS A 639 16.40 16.86 -2.24
N GLY A 640 15.31 17.16 -1.54
CA GLY A 640 15.36 17.99 -0.33
C GLY A 640 16.34 17.46 0.72
N GLU A 641 16.41 16.14 0.88
CA GLU A 641 17.29 15.48 1.87
C GLU A 641 18.73 15.25 1.39
N ILE A 642 18.95 15.04 0.09
CA ILE A 642 20.26 14.61 -0.45
C ILE A 642 21.02 15.75 -1.15
N SER A 643 20.35 16.82 -1.58
CA SER A 643 20.99 17.88 -2.37
C SER A 643 21.81 18.87 -1.53
N ASP A 644 21.40 19.13 -0.29
CA ASP A 644 22.16 19.97 0.64
C ASP A 644 23.25 19.17 1.35
N GLU A 645 24.49 19.68 1.33
CA GLU A 645 25.62 18.97 1.91
C GLU A 645 25.59 18.92 3.44
N ALA A 646 25.18 20.01 4.09
CA ALA A 646 25.17 20.09 5.54
C ALA A 646 24.08 19.20 6.13
N ASP A 647 22.88 19.22 5.53
CA ASP A 647 21.78 18.34 5.94
C ASP A 647 22.12 16.87 5.68
N PHE A 648 22.67 16.55 4.50
CA PHE A 648 23.11 15.20 4.17
C PHE A 648 24.15 14.68 5.15
N VAL A 649 25.22 15.46 5.41
CA VAL A 649 26.30 15.05 6.33
C VAL A 649 25.78 14.94 7.77
N ARG A 650 24.92 15.85 8.22
CA ARG A 650 24.29 15.76 9.55
C ARG A 650 23.49 14.46 9.69
N SER A 651 22.63 14.18 8.73
CA SER A 651 21.85 12.93 8.72
C SER A 651 22.75 11.70 8.60
N ALA A 652 23.79 11.72 7.77
CA ALA A 652 24.71 10.60 7.68
C ALA A 652 25.41 10.32 9.02
N ASN A 653 25.86 11.36 9.73
CA ASN A 653 26.45 11.21 11.07
C ASN A 653 25.44 10.69 12.10
N GLU A 654 24.17 11.08 12.00
CA GLU A 654 23.11 10.65 12.92
C GLU A 654 22.69 9.18 12.70
N TYR A 655 22.56 8.75 11.44
CA TYR A 655 21.95 7.47 11.10
C TYR A 655 22.94 6.36 10.75
N PHE A 656 24.17 6.69 10.35
CA PHE A 656 25.15 5.65 10.06
C PHE A 656 25.63 5.03 11.37
N THR A 657 25.59 3.70 11.44
CA THR A 657 26.20 2.98 12.56
C THR A 657 27.71 3.23 12.57
N GLU A 658 28.35 3.07 13.72
CA GLU A 658 29.80 3.23 13.88
C GLU A 658 30.61 2.47 12.80
N TYR A 659 30.12 1.28 12.43
CA TYR A 659 30.68 0.48 11.35
C TYR A 659 30.69 1.20 9.99
N TYR A 660 29.63 1.94 9.64
CA TYR A 660 29.48 2.62 8.35
C TYR A 660 29.96 4.08 8.33
N GLN A 661 30.21 4.71 9.49
CA GLN A 661 30.72 6.09 9.59
C GLN A 661 31.93 6.38 8.67
N PRO A 662 32.91 5.47 8.51
CA PRO A 662 34.04 5.72 7.60
C PRO A 662 33.66 5.88 6.12
N LEU A 663 32.44 5.50 5.71
CA LEU A 663 31.96 5.66 4.34
C LEU A 663 31.41 7.07 4.05
N ILE A 664 31.15 7.90 5.06
CA ILE A 664 30.54 9.24 4.89
C ILE A 664 31.28 10.10 3.85
N PRO A 665 32.63 10.21 3.87
CA PRO A 665 33.35 11.00 2.87
C PRO A 665 33.17 10.48 1.44
N CYS A 666 33.16 9.16 1.27
CA CYS A 666 32.94 8.50 -0.02
C CYS A 666 31.52 8.80 -0.54
N ILE A 667 30.48 8.56 0.28
CA ILE A 667 29.09 8.77 -0.14
C ILE A 667 28.81 10.26 -0.39
N ASN A 668 29.39 11.18 0.37
CA ASN A 668 29.28 12.61 0.08
C ASN A 668 29.96 12.98 -1.25
N THR A 669 31.07 12.33 -1.60
CA THR A 669 31.71 12.52 -2.90
C THR A 669 30.82 12.00 -4.03
N LEU A 670 30.22 10.82 -3.86
CA LEU A 670 29.25 10.26 -4.82
C LEU A 670 28.04 11.19 -5.00
N ARG A 671 27.50 11.72 -3.90
CA ARG A 671 26.42 12.72 -3.89
C ARG A 671 26.77 13.95 -4.72
N LYS A 672 27.99 14.49 -4.58
CA LYS A 672 28.47 15.64 -5.37
C LYS A 672 28.56 15.34 -6.86
N VAL A 673 28.88 14.10 -7.24
CA VAL A 673 28.90 13.65 -8.64
C VAL A 673 27.49 13.55 -9.21
N VAL A 674 26.54 13.02 -8.45
CA VAL A 674 25.14 12.84 -8.88
C VAL A 674 24.37 14.17 -8.88
N PHE A 675 24.62 15.02 -7.89
CA PHE A 675 23.99 16.33 -7.70
C PHE A 675 25.03 17.46 -7.63
N PRO A 676 25.66 17.82 -8.75
CA PRO A 676 26.65 18.90 -8.76
C PRO A 676 26.02 20.20 -8.27
N ASN A 677 26.69 20.86 -7.30
CA ASN A 677 26.20 22.07 -6.64
C ASN A 677 24.79 21.93 -6.03
N GLY A 678 24.40 20.72 -5.61
CA GLY A 678 23.07 20.45 -5.04
C GLY A 678 21.93 20.56 -6.06
N ARG A 679 22.23 20.44 -7.36
CA ARG A 679 21.23 20.54 -8.43
C ARG A 679 21.21 19.28 -9.27
N ARG A 680 20.04 18.99 -9.86
CA ARG A 680 19.91 17.93 -10.87
C ARG A 680 20.59 18.34 -12.16
N TRP A 681 21.02 17.35 -12.93
CA TRP A 681 21.47 17.56 -14.30
C TRP A 681 20.33 18.14 -15.16
N ALA A 682 20.61 19.23 -15.88
CA ALA A 682 19.66 19.86 -16.79
C ALA A 682 19.63 19.18 -18.18
N LYS A 683 20.69 18.44 -18.51
CA LYS A 683 20.86 17.63 -19.72
C LYS A 683 21.48 16.31 -19.31
N GLU A 684 21.29 15.27 -20.12
CA GLU A 684 21.95 13.98 -19.93
C GLU A 684 23.48 14.15 -19.87
N ASP A 685 24.11 13.49 -18.90
CA ASP A 685 25.57 13.42 -18.78
C ASP A 685 26.03 11.98 -19.01
N LEU A 686 26.62 11.74 -20.17
CA LEU A 686 27.08 10.42 -20.62
C LEU A 686 28.23 9.86 -19.75
N GLY A 687 29.00 10.72 -19.07
CA GLY A 687 30.11 10.33 -18.20
C GLY A 687 29.72 10.15 -16.73
N LEU A 688 28.44 10.33 -16.39
CA LEU A 688 27.98 10.27 -15.00
C LEU A 688 28.27 8.92 -14.34
N TYR A 689 27.93 7.82 -15.03
CA TYR A 689 28.15 6.46 -14.52
C TYR A 689 29.62 6.19 -14.25
N ASP A 690 30.53 6.60 -15.14
CA ASP A 690 31.96 6.33 -14.99
C ASP A 690 32.55 7.07 -13.79
N ARG A 691 32.12 8.32 -13.55
CA ARG A 691 32.53 9.07 -12.36
C ARG A 691 31.96 8.46 -11.08
N MET A 692 30.71 7.99 -11.09
CA MET A 692 30.11 7.31 -9.93
C MET A 692 30.90 6.04 -9.58
N LYS A 693 31.21 5.19 -10.57
CA LYS A 693 32.00 3.97 -10.38
C LYS A 693 33.42 4.28 -9.89
N ALA A 694 34.07 5.31 -10.43
CA ALA A 694 35.42 5.72 -10.02
C ALA A 694 35.51 6.12 -8.53
N VAL A 695 34.50 6.84 -8.01
CA VAL A 695 34.42 7.19 -6.58
C VAL A 695 34.35 5.94 -5.71
N LEU A 696 33.53 4.96 -6.12
CA LEU A 696 33.37 3.71 -5.37
C LEU A 696 34.63 2.84 -5.39
N ARG A 697 35.34 2.75 -6.52
CA ARG A 697 36.63 2.04 -6.60
C ARG A 697 37.67 2.64 -5.67
N GLY A 698 37.84 3.97 -5.69
CA GLY A 698 38.81 4.64 -4.83
C GLY A 698 38.54 4.41 -3.34
N ALA A 699 37.27 4.26 -2.96
CA ALA A 699 36.88 3.96 -1.58
C ALA A 699 37.01 2.48 -1.18
N GLN A 700 37.23 1.57 -2.13
CA GLN A 700 37.54 0.16 -1.83
C GLN A 700 39.03 -0.05 -1.51
N GLU A 701 39.88 0.88 -1.92
CA GLU A 701 41.35 0.81 -1.78
C GLU A 701 41.89 1.46 -0.50
N GLY A 702 41.06 2.22 0.22
CA GLY A 702 41.37 2.87 1.50
C GLY A 702 40.54 2.31 2.64
#